data_AF-A0A7Y1ASN2-F1
#
_entry.id   AF-A0A7Y1ASN2-F1
#
_cell.length_a   1.000
_cell.length_b   1.000
_cell.length_c   1.000
_cell.angle_alpha   90.00
_cell.angle_beta   90.00
_cell.angle_gamma   90.00
#
_symmetry.space_group_name_H-M   'P 1'
#
loop_
_entity.id
_entity.type
_entity.pdbx_description
1 polymer ?
#
loop_
_entity_poly.entity_id
_entity_poly.type
_entity_poly.pdbx_seq_one_letter_code
_entity_poly.pdbx_strand_id
1 'polypeptide(L)'
;MEHKFRRRRACTVALRLFAAFSLYLSGTASHAAEPAPRSVAFWYADNPPLQELAQFEWAVVESGHLSTADVARIRQLGSQPFAYLSVGEFDGDRNTLIESGLDKGASSKRNKAWNSQVMDLASPQWRNHLFKRAHELQAQGYAGLFLDTLDSFQLLPESAWPGQQTALASFLRELHTREPQLKLFFNRGFEVLPELDGVAAAVAVESIHAGWDAGAKRYRPVSQADREWLETRLKPLRDKGMPLVAIDYLPPSQREQARKLARQLRDEGFIPFVTTPDLDYLGVSTLEVQPRRIAMLYDPREGDLTVNAGHVMLGGLLEYLGYRIDYFPVDQPLPAHRLKGVYAGVVSWMNTGPPQDAQHFNAWINQRLDEDVPLVFLAGMPIENAVLLKRLGLHPSVQSAPTSLTLLSQDASLIGGFEAPLMLRTRELTPLSILPGGPKPGLLLADEKGNEFAPVAIGQWGGMAMAPYLVESNGEASRWIIDPFVFIQRALRLPLQPHPDTTTENGRRIATVHIDGDGFPSRAEIRGTPYAGQSVLDLFIKPYPFLTSVSIIEGEISPRGMFPFLAKELEPIARTLFANPKVEVATHTFSHPFFMQPEKAMKEEGFHPEYGLNMKIAGYNKIDFRREVFGSRDYINNNLTTPQKPVKMIFWPGDALPDEATLQYAYEAGLQNVNGGTTIITHANPSLTGLSPLLRPTAGGLQIYAPIINENMYTNLWKGPFYGFRDVIDTFELTDNPRRLRGLHLYYHFYSGTKQASIKVMDDIYAFMIKQQPISLWMSDYLPRVRGLYESSLARTADGDWQVLGMNALRTLRIDPQMGWPDLTRSTGVAGVRDLPQGRYVHLSSDRALLALRPDRDPRPALEEANVPLQGWRFENDGRVTFAMAGEFEVQFSVRAAGPCHVEINGQRYSPRAENGLWFFKLPMKQVSDAQLLCQ
;
A
#
# COMPACT_ATOMS: atom_id res chain seq x y z
N MET A 1 56.78 -6.12 -50.40
CA MET A 1 55.56 -5.72 -49.68
C MET A 1 54.57 -6.89 -49.79
N GLU A 2 54.80 -8.00 -49.06
CA GLU A 2 53.97 -9.22 -49.21
C GLU A 2 53.96 -10.15 -47.97
N HIS A 3 54.76 -9.88 -46.94
CA HIS A 3 54.83 -10.72 -45.73
C HIS A 3 53.94 -10.26 -44.56
N LYS A 4 53.38 -9.05 -44.60
CA LYS A 4 52.56 -8.50 -43.48
C LYS A 4 51.06 -8.82 -43.56
N PHE A 5 50.56 -9.37 -44.67
CA PHE A 5 49.13 -9.64 -44.86
C PHE A 5 48.69 -11.07 -44.47
N ARG A 6 49.61 -12.05 -44.44
CA ARG A 6 49.26 -13.46 -44.12
C ARG A 6 49.15 -13.77 -42.62
N ARG A 7 49.81 -13.01 -41.73
CA ARG A 7 49.74 -13.26 -40.27
C ARG A 7 48.43 -12.80 -39.62
N ARG A 8 47.70 -11.85 -40.20
CA ARG A 8 46.44 -11.37 -39.61
C ARG A 8 45.25 -12.29 -39.86
N ARG A 9 45.23 -13.10 -40.94
CA ARG A 9 44.12 -14.04 -41.21
C ARG A 9 44.22 -15.36 -40.43
N ALA A 10 45.43 -15.80 -40.05
CA ALA A 10 45.60 -17.03 -39.27
C ALA A 10 45.17 -16.87 -37.79
N CYS A 11 45.41 -15.70 -37.18
CA CYS A 11 44.95 -15.45 -35.80
C CYS A 11 43.43 -15.28 -35.68
N THR A 12 42.73 -14.78 -36.72
CA THR A 12 41.26 -14.60 -36.68
C THR A 12 40.51 -15.92 -36.85
N VAL A 13 41.09 -16.90 -37.56
CA VAL A 13 40.49 -18.23 -37.71
C VAL A 13 40.73 -19.09 -36.46
N ALA A 14 41.90 -18.97 -35.82
CA ALA A 14 42.19 -19.66 -34.56
C ALA A 14 41.34 -19.14 -33.38
N LEU A 15 41.07 -17.82 -33.30
CA LEU A 15 40.18 -17.25 -32.27
C LEU A 15 38.70 -17.66 -32.46
N ARG A 16 38.26 -17.87 -33.72
CA ARG A 16 36.88 -18.31 -34.02
C ARG A 16 36.67 -19.80 -33.77
N LEU A 17 37.71 -20.63 -33.95
CA LEU A 17 37.67 -22.06 -33.61
C LEU A 17 37.75 -22.30 -32.09
N PHE A 18 38.50 -21.47 -31.35
CA PHE A 18 38.47 -21.51 -29.88
C PHE A 18 37.13 -21.04 -29.30
N ALA A 19 36.52 -19.98 -29.86
CA ALA A 19 35.18 -19.54 -29.46
C ALA A 19 34.09 -20.60 -29.77
N ALA A 20 34.25 -21.38 -30.85
CA ALA A 20 33.32 -22.47 -31.18
C ALA A 20 33.50 -23.70 -30.28
N PHE A 21 34.71 -24.00 -29.79
CA PHE A 21 34.94 -25.13 -28.88
C PHE A 21 34.58 -24.82 -27.41
N SER A 22 34.65 -23.55 -26.99
CA SER A 22 34.15 -23.10 -25.67
C SER A 22 32.62 -23.14 -25.55
N LEU A 23 31.90 -23.12 -26.68
CA LEU A 23 30.43 -23.17 -26.73
C LEU A 23 29.86 -24.59 -26.70
N TYR A 24 30.67 -25.65 -26.82
CA TYR A 24 30.22 -27.05 -26.78
C TYR A 24 30.50 -27.77 -25.45
N LEU A 25 31.21 -27.14 -24.50
CA LEU A 25 31.53 -27.72 -23.18
C LEU A 25 30.82 -27.04 -21.99
N SER A 26 29.87 -26.13 -22.28
CA SER A 26 29.05 -25.45 -21.27
C SER A 26 27.58 -25.83 -21.46
N GLY A 27 27.22 -27.09 -21.22
CA GLY A 27 25.91 -27.59 -21.62
C GLY A 27 25.40 -28.81 -20.87
N THR A 28 25.87 -29.03 -19.64
CA THR A 28 25.06 -29.75 -18.64
C THR A 28 24.69 -28.72 -17.58
N ALA A 29 23.76 -27.83 -17.94
CA ALA A 29 22.94 -27.22 -16.91
C ALA A 29 22.19 -28.38 -16.26
N SER A 30 22.72 -28.92 -15.17
CA SER A 30 21.90 -29.59 -14.18
C SER A 30 20.77 -28.62 -13.89
N HIS A 31 19.59 -28.88 -14.44
CA HIS A 31 18.35 -28.30 -13.93
C HIS A 31 18.29 -28.79 -12.48
N ALA A 32 18.86 -28.02 -11.57
CA ALA A 32 18.51 -28.15 -10.18
C ALA A 32 16.99 -28.00 -10.16
N ALA A 33 16.29 -29.06 -9.73
CA ALA A 33 14.85 -29.02 -9.60
C ALA A 33 14.51 -27.75 -8.81
N GLU A 34 13.66 -26.89 -9.39
CA GLU A 34 13.25 -25.68 -8.68
C GLU A 34 12.62 -26.10 -7.35
N PRO A 35 12.97 -25.42 -6.24
CA PRO A 35 12.44 -25.78 -4.94
C PRO A 35 10.90 -25.67 -4.94
N ALA A 36 10.26 -26.62 -4.27
CA ALA A 36 8.82 -26.65 -4.04
C ALA A 36 8.35 -25.32 -3.41
N PRO A 37 7.12 -24.86 -3.73
CA PRO A 37 6.59 -23.67 -3.08
C PRO A 37 6.40 -23.92 -1.59
N ARG A 38 6.82 -22.97 -0.75
CA ARG A 38 6.65 -23.06 0.71
C ARG A 38 5.25 -22.67 1.17
N SER A 39 4.54 -21.91 0.36
CA SER A 39 3.21 -21.38 0.65
C SER A 39 2.40 -21.21 -0.63
N VAL A 40 1.09 -21.36 -0.52
CA VAL A 40 0.15 -21.20 -1.63
C VAL A 40 -1.13 -20.52 -1.14
N ALA A 41 -1.75 -19.73 -2.02
CA ALA A 41 -3.09 -19.19 -1.83
C ALA A 41 -3.94 -19.38 -3.08
N PHE A 42 -5.25 -19.43 -2.88
CA PHE A 42 -6.26 -19.53 -3.93
C PHE A 42 -7.27 -18.39 -3.76
N TRP A 43 -7.60 -17.69 -4.86
CA TRP A 43 -8.58 -16.61 -4.87
C TRP A 43 -9.34 -16.54 -6.20
N TYR A 44 -10.63 -16.87 -6.20
CA TYR A 44 -11.47 -16.90 -7.41
C TYR A 44 -12.54 -15.80 -7.46
N ALA A 45 -12.64 -14.94 -6.45
CA ALA A 45 -13.56 -13.81 -6.50
C ALA A 45 -13.00 -12.62 -7.31
N ASP A 46 -13.89 -11.74 -7.77
CA ASP A 46 -13.53 -10.45 -8.37
C ASP A 46 -12.68 -9.58 -7.43
N ASN A 47 -11.89 -8.68 -8.03
CA ASN A 47 -11.03 -7.71 -7.32
C ASN A 47 -10.03 -8.37 -6.36
N PRO A 48 -9.13 -9.24 -6.86
CA PRO A 48 -8.15 -9.95 -6.06
C PRO A 48 -7.25 -9.01 -5.24
N PRO A 49 -6.97 -9.30 -3.96
CA PRO A 49 -6.11 -8.47 -3.12
C PRO A 49 -4.64 -8.73 -3.47
N LEU A 50 -4.15 -8.08 -4.54
CA LEU A 50 -2.86 -8.38 -5.18
C LEU A 50 -1.66 -8.35 -4.20
N GLN A 51 -1.59 -7.33 -3.34
CA GLN A 51 -0.50 -7.16 -2.38
C GLN A 51 -0.47 -8.29 -1.34
N GLU A 52 -1.64 -8.74 -0.90
CA GLU A 52 -1.81 -9.81 0.06
C GLU A 52 -1.57 -11.19 -0.57
N LEU A 53 -2.06 -11.42 -1.79
CA LEU A 53 -1.77 -12.65 -2.55
C LEU A 53 -0.28 -12.80 -2.84
N ALA A 54 0.42 -11.69 -3.07
CA ALA A 54 1.86 -11.72 -3.32
C ALA A 54 2.71 -12.14 -2.10
N GLN A 55 2.12 -12.27 -0.91
CA GLN A 55 2.79 -12.83 0.26
C GLN A 55 3.07 -14.33 0.12
N PHE A 56 2.27 -15.03 -0.71
CA PHE A 56 2.42 -16.45 -0.96
C PHE A 56 3.34 -16.68 -2.15
N GLU A 57 4.15 -17.74 -2.10
CA GLU A 57 5.06 -18.05 -3.20
C GLU A 57 4.28 -18.38 -4.48
N TRP A 58 3.18 -19.13 -4.36
CA TRP A 58 2.23 -19.38 -5.43
C TRP A 58 0.86 -18.75 -5.12
N ALA A 59 0.28 -18.05 -6.09
CA ALA A 59 -1.06 -17.48 -6.00
C ALA A 59 -1.91 -17.98 -7.17
N VAL A 60 -2.87 -18.86 -6.88
CA VAL A 60 -3.81 -19.39 -7.88
C VAL A 60 -5.03 -18.48 -7.94
N VAL A 61 -5.38 -18.02 -9.14
CA VAL A 61 -6.45 -17.05 -9.35
C VAL A 61 -7.35 -17.42 -10.52
N GLU A 62 -8.61 -16.99 -10.48
CA GLU A 62 -9.46 -16.99 -11.67
C GLU A 62 -8.93 -15.94 -12.65
N SER A 63 -8.50 -16.43 -13.81
CA SER A 63 -7.85 -15.66 -14.85
C SER A 63 -8.70 -14.53 -15.43
N GLY A 64 -10.03 -14.64 -15.37
CA GLY A 64 -10.95 -13.59 -15.80
C GLY A 64 -10.92 -12.31 -14.95
N HIS A 65 -10.37 -12.38 -13.73
CA HIS A 65 -10.43 -11.29 -12.75
C HIS A 65 -9.13 -10.47 -12.64
N LEU A 66 -8.10 -10.77 -13.45
CA LEU A 66 -6.84 -10.04 -13.47
C LEU A 66 -6.54 -9.49 -14.86
N SER A 67 -6.00 -8.27 -14.89
CA SER A 67 -5.34 -7.73 -16.09
C SER A 67 -3.89 -8.21 -16.20
N THR A 68 -3.28 -8.05 -17.38
CA THR A 68 -1.83 -8.29 -17.57
C THR A 68 -0.97 -7.46 -16.61
N ALA A 69 -1.41 -6.24 -16.26
CA ALA A 69 -0.71 -5.40 -15.30
C ALA A 69 -0.76 -5.98 -13.88
N ASP A 70 -1.88 -6.59 -13.49
CA ASP A 70 -2.04 -7.23 -12.19
C ASP A 70 -1.15 -8.48 -12.06
N VAL A 71 -1.10 -9.30 -13.11
CA VAL A 71 -0.21 -10.47 -13.19
C VAL A 71 1.26 -10.03 -13.08
N ALA A 72 1.66 -8.99 -13.82
CA ALA A 72 3.00 -8.43 -13.74
C ALA A 72 3.30 -7.88 -12.34
N ARG A 73 2.31 -7.28 -11.68
CA ARG A 73 2.46 -6.73 -10.32
C ARG A 73 2.69 -7.83 -9.27
N ILE A 74 1.92 -8.91 -9.29
CA ILE A 74 2.12 -10.06 -8.39
C ILE A 74 3.53 -10.62 -8.54
N ARG A 75 4.00 -10.76 -9.79
CA ARG A 75 5.38 -11.21 -10.10
C ARG A 75 6.45 -10.27 -9.59
N GLN A 76 6.26 -8.96 -9.77
CA GLN A 76 7.20 -7.95 -9.29
C GLN A 76 7.37 -8.01 -7.76
N LEU A 77 6.29 -8.31 -7.05
CA LEU A 77 6.30 -8.47 -5.59
C LEU A 77 6.97 -9.79 -5.14
N GLY A 78 7.19 -10.74 -6.05
CA GLY A 78 7.96 -11.96 -5.82
C GLY A 78 7.14 -13.26 -5.82
N SER A 79 5.85 -13.19 -6.09
CA SER A 79 4.95 -14.35 -6.17
C SER A 79 4.82 -14.88 -7.60
N GLN A 80 4.48 -16.15 -7.74
CA GLN A 80 4.21 -16.81 -9.02
C GLN A 80 2.70 -16.96 -9.20
N PRO A 81 2.06 -16.17 -10.09
CA PRO A 81 0.63 -16.27 -10.34
C PRO A 81 0.33 -17.50 -11.22
N PHE A 82 -0.65 -18.29 -10.80
CA PHE A 82 -1.19 -19.43 -11.54
C PHE A 82 -2.62 -19.12 -11.97
N ALA A 83 -2.94 -19.38 -13.23
CA ALA A 83 -4.29 -19.24 -13.74
C ALA A 83 -5.08 -20.55 -13.53
N TYR A 84 -6.30 -20.44 -13.01
CA TYR A 84 -7.25 -21.55 -13.03
C TYR A 84 -7.58 -21.97 -14.47
N LEU A 85 -7.59 -23.28 -14.73
CA LEU A 85 -8.06 -23.85 -15.99
C LEU A 85 -8.74 -25.20 -15.74
N SER A 86 -10.06 -25.26 -15.92
CA SER A 86 -10.81 -26.52 -15.90
C SER A 86 -10.53 -27.31 -17.18
N VAL A 87 -9.99 -28.53 -17.05
CA VAL A 87 -9.58 -29.36 -18.19
C VAL A 87 -10.66 -30.36 -18.59
N GLY A 88 -11.32 -30.97 -17.61
CA GLY A 88 -12.37 -31.98 -17.83
C GLY A 88 -13.77 -31.41 -18.03
N GLU A 89 -14.00 -30.15 -17.67
CA GLU A 89 -15.33 -29.53 -17.71
C GLU A 89 -15.31 -28.12 -18.31
N PHE A 90 -16.39 -27.77 -19.00
CA PHE A 90 -16.69 -26.40 -19.42
C PHE A 90 -17.64 -25.77 -18.40
N ASP A 91 -17.22 -24.63 -17.82
CA ASP A 91 -18.09 -23.82 -16.98
C ASP A 91 -19.01 -22.95 -17.83
N GLY A 92 -20.31 -23.06 -17.61
CA GLY A 92 -21.33 -22.36 -18.37
C GLY A 92 -22.54 -23.20 -18.76
N ASP A 93 -23.57 -22.51 -19.25
CA ASP A 93 -24.77 -23.16 -19.74
C ASP A 93 -24.57 -23.74 -21.16
N ARG A 94 -25.59 -24.48 -21.62
CA ARG A 94 -25.55 -25.11 -22.94
C ARG A 94 -25.53 -24.09 -24.08
N ASN A 95 -26.16 -22.92 -23.90
CA ASN A 95 -26.18 -21.89 -24.93
C ASN A 95 -24.79 -21.27 -25.06
N THR A 96 -24.13 -20.94 -23.95
CA THR A 96 -22.75 -20.43 -23.95
C THR A 96 -21.78 -21.41 -24.61
N LEU A 97 -21.95 -22.71 -24.37
CA LEU A 97 -21.13 -23.75 -25.01
C LEU A 97 -21.32 -23.77 -26.54
N ILE A 98 -22.57 -23.65 -27.02
CA ILE A 98 -22.89 -23.62 -28.45
C ILE A 98 -22.37 -22.33 -29.10
N GLU A 99 -22.56 -21.19 -28.45
CA GLU A 99 -22.06 -19.88 -28.89
C GLU A 99 -20.53 -19.86 -28.97
N SER A 100 -19.86 -20.54 -28.04
CA SER A 100 -18.41 -20.74 -28.05
C SER A 100 -17.94 -21.73 -29.13
N GLY A 101 -18.88 -22.40 -29.81
CA GLY A 101 -18.59 -23.41 -30.83
C GLY A 101 -17.84 -24.60 -30.25
N LEU A 102 -18.21 -25.06 -29.04
CA LEU A 102 -17.59 -26.18 -28.32
C LEU A 102 -18.54 -27.37 -28.12
N ASP A 103 -19.76 -27.28 -28.65
CA ASP A 103 -20.85 -28.24 -28.48
C ASP A 103 -20.50 -29.66 -28.96
N LYS A 104 -19.70 -29.80 -30.02
CA LYS A 104 -19.24 -31.11 -30.52
C LYS A 104 -18.20 -31.78 -29.62
N GLY A 105 -17.62 -31.05 -28.67
CA GLY A 105 -16.72 -31.56 -27.64
C GLY A 105 -17.43 -31.95 -26.35
N ALA A 106 -18.74 -31.73 -26.22
CA ALA A 106 -19.46 -32.10 -25.00
C ALA A 106 -19.75 -33.60 -24.93
N SER A 107 -19.55 -34.17 -23.74
CA SER A 107 -20.01 -35.53 -23.43
C SER A 107 -21.51 -35.57 -23.13
N SER A 108 -22.04 -36.77 -22.89
CA SER A 108 -23.45 -36.96 -22.50
C SER A 108 -23.78 -36.55 -21.05
N LYS A 109 -22.78 -36.12 -20.26
CA LYS A 109 -22.95 -35.85 -18.82
C LYS A 109 -22.76 -34.38 -18.49
N ARG A 110 -23.66 -33.85 -17.65
CA ARG A 110 -23.55 -32.54 -17.02
C ARG A 110 -23.36 -32.74 -15.52
N ASN A 111 -22.42 -32.03 -14.93
CA ASN A 111 -22.19 -32.03 -13.50
C ASN A 111 -23.15 -31.04 -12.83
N LYS A 112 -24.24 -31.56 -12.27
CA LYS A 112 -25.30 -30.72 -11.68
C LYS A 112 -24.84 -29.98 -10.42
N ALA A 113 -23.84 -30.49 -9.71
CA ALA A 113 -23.36 -29.88 -8.47
C ALA A 113 -22.69 -28.52 -8.74
N TRP A 114 -21.99 -28.41 -9.87
CA TRP A 114 -21.19 -27.25 -10.25
C TRP A 114 -21.72 -26.51 -11.49
N ASN A 115 -22.87 -26.94 -12.02
CA ASN A 115 -23.49 -26.39 -13.23
C ASN A 115 -22.57 -26.36 -14.47
N SER A 116 -21.68 -27.35 -14.57
CA SER A 116 -20.67 -27.45 -15.63
C SER A 116 -20.94 -28.63 -16.56
N GLN A 117 -20.43 -28.56 -17.79
CA GLN A 117 -20.56 -29.61 -18.81
C GLN A 117 -19.28 -30.47 -18.85
N VAL A 118 -19.41 -31.80 -18.67
CA VAL A 118 -18.25 -32.71 -18.82
C VAL A 118 -17.88 -32.78 -20.30
N MET A 119 -16.61 -32.57 -20.61
CA MET A 119 -16.08 -32.51 -21.97
C MET A 119 -15.41 -33.83 -22.36
N ASP A 120 -15.46 -34.18 -23.65
CA ASP A 120 -14.72 -35.30 -24.21
C ASP A 120 -13.26 -34.89 -24.45
N LEU A 121 -12.34 -35.47 -23.67
CA LEU A 121 -10.91 -35.16 -23.71
C LEU A 121 -10.23 -35.64 -24.99
N ALA A 122 -10.88 -36.54 -25.75
CA ALA A 122 -10.42 -36.97 -27.06
C ALA A 122 -10.86 -36.01 -28.19
N SER A 123 -11.77 -35.07 -27.91
CA SER A 123 -12.26 -34.12 -28.90
C SER A 123 -11.16 -33.14 -29.33
N PRO A 124 -10.79 -33.07 -30.63
CA PRO A 124 -9.84 -32.08 -31.12
C PRO A 124 -10.30 -30.64 -30.88
N GLN A 125 -11.61 -30.41 -30.90
CA GLN A 125 -12.20 -29.08 -30.67
C GLN A 125 -11.93 -28.60 -29.25
N TRP A 126 -12.16 -29.45 -28.25
CA TRP A 126 -11.91 -29.12 -26.85
C TRP A 126 -10.42 -28.97 -26.55
N ARG A 127 -9.58 -29.90 -27.05
CA ARG A 127 -8.12 -29.82 -26.89
C ARG A 127 -7.54 -28.53 -27.48
N ASN A 128 -7.95 -28.16 -28.69
CA ASN A 128 -7.48 -26.93 -29.34
C ASN A 128 -7.92 -25.67 -28.59
N HIS A 129 -9.13 -25.68 -28.01
CA HIS A 129 -9.58 -24.61 -27.13
C HIS A 129 -8.67 -24.47 -25.90
N LEU A 130 -8.37 -25.57 -25.20
CA LEU A 130 -7.48 -25.56 -24.03
C LEU A 130 -6.05 -25.14 -24.38
N PHE A 131 -5.48 -25.62 -25.49
CA PHE A 131 -4.15 -25.18 -25.92
C PHE A 131 -4.11 -23.69 -26.24
N LYS A 132 -5.12 -23.17 -26.94
CA LYS A 132 -5.24 -21.74 -27.22
C LYS A 132 -5.33 -20.94 -25.92
N ARG A 133 -6.15 -21.38 -24.97
CA ARG A 133 -6.32 -20.71 -23.68
C ARG A 133 -5.02 -20.70 -22.87
N ALA A 134 -4.30 -21.83 -22.80
CA ALA A 134 -3.00 -21.91 -22.15
C ALA A 134 -1.98 -20.94 -22.76
N HIS A 135 -1.94 -20.85 -24.09
CA HIS A 135 -1.06 -19.92 -24.80
C HIS A 135 -1.37 -18.45 -24.46
N GLU A 136 -2.65 -18.07 -24.43
CA GLU A 136 -3.10 -16.74 -24.04
C GLU A 136 -2.70 -16.40 -22.59
N LEU A 137 -2.85 -17.35 -21.67
CA LEU A 137 -2.48 -17.18 -20.27
C LEU A 137 -0.96 -17.04 -20.10
N GLN A 138 -0.16 -17.82 -20.85
CA GLN A 138 1.29 -17.61 -20.87
C GLN A 138 1.66 -16.22 -21.39
N ALA A 139 1.00 -15.75 -22.46
CA ALA A 139 1.24 -14.42 -23.02
C ALA A 139 0.84 -13.27 -22.06
N GLN A 140 -0.11 -13.51 -21.15
CA GLN A 140 -0.47 -12.59 -20.07
C GLN A 140 0.55 -12.58 -18.92
N GLY A 141 1.51 -13.51 -18.91
CA GLY A 141 2.62 -13.55 -17.95
C GLY A 141 2.42 -14.49 -16.76
N TYR A 142 1.38 -15.33 -16.76
CA TYR A 142 1.19 -16.35 -15.72
C TYR A 142 2.42 -17.28 -15.64
N ALA A 143 2.79 -17.65 -14.42
CA ALA A 143 3.91 -18.55 -14.16
C ALA A 143 3.53 -20.03 -14.31
N GLY A 144 2.23 -20.33 -14.28
CA GLY A 144 1.73 -21.68 -14.40
C GLY A 144 0.20 -21.74 -14.52
N LEU A 145 -0.30 -22.96 -14.62
CA LEU A 145 -1.72 -23.27 -14.70
C LEU A 145 -2.09 -24.20 -13.55
N PHE A 146 -3.17 -23.88 -12.85
CA PHE A 146 -3.82 -24.83 -11.94
C PHE A 146 -4.89 -25.59 -12.73
N LEU A 147 -4.61 -26.86 -12.98
CA LEU A 147 -5.41 -27.71 -13.85
C LEU A 147 -6.43 -28.49 -13.04
N ASP A 148 -7.69 -28.14 -13.20
CA ASP A 148 -8.80 -28.70 -12.43
C ASP A 148 -9.61 -29.72 -13.26
N THR A 149 -10.53 -30.43 -12.58
CA THR A 149 -11.47 -31.41 -13.15
C THR A 149 -10.79 -32.57 -13.89
N LEU A 150 -9.57 -32.92 -13.48
CA LEU A 150 -8.77 -34.01 -14.06
C LEU A 150 -9.39 -35.41 -13.85
N ASP A 151 -10.35 -35.55 -12.94
CA ASP A 151 -11.08 -36.78 -12.61
C ASP A 151 -12.53 -36.78 -13.12
N SER A 152 -13.02 -35.70 -13.75
CA SER A 152 -14.43 -35.59 -14.19
C SER A 152 -14.86 -36.61 -15.24
N PHE A 153 -13.91 -37.23 -15.95
CA PHE A 153 -14.23 -38.34 -16.86
C PHE A 153 -14.84 -39.55 -16.12
N GLN A 154 -14.64 -39.67 -14.80
CA GLN A 154 -15.24 -40.72 -13.97
C GLN A 154 -16.77 -40.57 -13.84
N LEU A 155 -17.34 -39.41 -14.19
CA LEU A 155 -18.80 -39.21 -14.27
C LEU A 155 -19.41 -39.89 -15.50
N LEU A 156 -18.59 -40.27 -16.49
CA LEU A 156 -18.99 -41.04 -17.66
C LEU A 156 -19.14 -42.54 -17.30
N PRO A 157 -19.81 -43.35 -18.15
CA PRO A 157 -19.82 -44.80 -17.95
C PRO A 157 -18.40 -45.37 -17.90
N GLU A 158 -18.15 -46.34 -17.02
CA GLU A 158 -16.82 -46.95 -16.80
C GLU A 158 -16.14 -47.44 -18.08
N SER A 159 -16.94 -47.90 -19.06
CA SER A 159 -16.45 -48.33 -20.37
C SER A 159 -15.72 -47.23 -21.17
N ALA A 160 -15.98 -45.95 -20.87
CA ALA A 160 -15.34 -44.81 -21.52
C ALA A 160 -14.03 -44.36 -20.83
N TRP A 161 -13.79 -44.79 -19.58
CA TRP A 161 -12.68 -44.27 -18.77
C TRP A 161 -11.29 -44.51 -19.39
N PRO A 162 -10.94 -45.70 -19.91
CA PRO A 162 -9.60 -45.92 -20.46
C PRO A 162 -9.25 -44.98 -21.61
N GLY A 163 -10.22 -44.72 -22.51
CA GLY A 163 -10.05 -43.79 -23.63
C GLY A 163 -9.86 -42.35 -23.17
N GLN A 164 -10.62 -41.92 -22.17
CA GLN A 164 -10.49 -40.57 -21.59
C GLN A 164 -9.18 -40.41 -20.81
N GLN A 165 -8.73 -41.42 -20.08
CA GLN A 165 -7.43 -41.40 -19.38
C GLN A 165 -6.27 -41.26 -20.36
N THR A 166 -6.26 -42.03 -21.44
CA THR A 166 -5.25 -41.91 -22.51
C THR A 166 -5.29 -40.53 -23.16
N ALA A 167 -6.49 -40.01 -23.42
CA ALA A 167 -6.66 -38.67 -23.99
C ALA A 167 -6.17 -37.57 -23.05
N LEU A 168 -6.45 -37.68 -21.75
CA LEU A 168 -5.98 -36.76 -20.72
C LEU A 168 -4.45 -36.78 -20.58
N ALA A 169 -3.85 -37.97 -20.44
CA ALA A 169 -2.41 -38.11 -20.32
C ALA A 169 -1.68 -37.54 -21.56
N SER A 170 -2.18 -37.84 -22.76
CA SER A 170 -1.63 -37.26 -24.00
C SER A 170 -1.82 -35.75 -24.07
N PHE A 171 -2.96 -35.21 -23.62
CA PHE A 171 -3.21 -33.76 -23.56
C PHE A 171 -2.19 -33.07 -22.65
N LEU A 172 -2.03 -33.56 -21.42
CA LEU A 172 -1.17 -32.93 -20.42
C LEU A 172 0.31 -32.96 -20.84
N ARG A 173 0.77 -34.07 -21.43
CA ARG A 173 2.12 -34.17 -21.99
C ARG A 173 2.35 -33.20 -23.14
N GLU A 174 1.36 -33.09 -24.02
CA GLU A 174 1.41 -32.16 -25.15
C GLU A 174 1.36 -30.70 -24.70
N LEU A 175 0.53 -30.38 -23.70
CA LEU A 175 0.43 -29.06 -23.08
C LEU A 175 1.79 -28.63 -22.50
N HIS A 176 2.41 -29.49 -21.71
CA HIS A 176 3.73 -29.24 -21.14
C HIS A 176 4.81 -29.06 -22.21
N THR A 177 4.72 -29.80 -23.32
CA THR A 177 5.66 -29.68 -24.45
C THR A 177 5.46 -28.37 -25.21
N ARG A 178 4.21 -27.93 -25.39
CA ARG A 178 3.86 -26.70 -26.12
C ARG A 178 4.19 -25.45 -25.30
N GLU A 179 3.94 -25.49 -23.99
CA GLU A 179 4.11 -24.35 -23.07
C GLU A 179 5.08 -24.71 -21.92
N PRO A 180 6.38 -24.96 -22.21
CA PRO A 180 7.33 -25.45 -21.21
C PRO A 180 7.67 -24.43 -20.11
N GLN A 181 7.27 -23.17 -20.27
CA GLN A 181 7.43 -22.13 -19.26
C GLN A 181 6.30 -22.13 -18.21
N LEU A 182 5.17 -22.77 -18.52
CA LEU A 182 4.07 -22.91 -17.56
C LEU A 182 4.31 -24.11 -16.66
N LYS A 183 4.40 -23.84 -15.36
CA LYS A 183 4.30 -24.90 -14.35
C LYS A 183 2.89 -25.46 -14.37
N LEU A 184 2.75 -26.77 -14.49
CA LEU A 184 1.45 -27.41 -14.43
C LEU A 184 1.19 -27.91 -13.01
N PHE A 185 0.27 -27.26 -12.31
CA PHE A 185 -0.13 -27.59 -10.95
C PHE A 185 -1.46 -28.35 -11.01
N PHE A 186 -1.45 -29.64 -10.72
CA PHE A 186 -2.61 -30.50 -10.93
C PHE A 186 -3.53 -30.50 -9.70
N ASN A 187 -4.84 -30.43 -9.88
CA ASN A 187 -5.78 -30.88 -8.87
C ASN A 187 -6.01 -32.39 -9.05
N ARG A 188 -5.53 -33.21 -8.11
CA ARG A 188 -5.55 -34.68 -8.19
C ARG A 188 -4.87 -35.22 -9.47
N GLY A 189 -5.63 -35.87 -10.36
CA GLY A 189 -5.12 -36.51 -11.58
C GLY A 189 -4.42 -37.86 -11.35
N PHE A 190 -4.72 -38.57 -10.26
CA PHE A 190 -4.03 -39.79 -9.84
C PHE A 190 -4.03 -40.91 -10.90
N GLU A 191 -5.04 -40.96 -11.75
CA GLU A 191 -5.20 -41.98 -12.79
C GLU A 191 -4.21 -41.82 -13.94
N VAL A 192 -3.68 -40.61 -14.17
CA VAL A 192 -2.77 -40.31 -15.28
C VAL A 192 -1.36 -39.95 -14.82
N LEU A 193 -1.18 -39.53 -13.57
CA LEU A 193 0.13 -39.17 -13.00
C LEU A 193 1.24 -40.23 -13.20
N PRO A 194 0.98 -41.55 -13.09
CA PRO A 194 2.02 -42.56 -13.32
C PRO A 194 2.64 -42.52 -14.73
N GLU A 195 1.95 -41.97 -15.73
CA GLU A 195 2.43 -41.84 -17.11
C GLU A 195 3.05 -40.46 -17.41
N LEU A 196 3.08 -39.57 -16.42
CA LEU A 196 3.39 -38.14 -16.57
C LEU A 196 4.57 -37.70 -15.69
N ASP A 197 5.59 -38.56 -15.58
CA ASP A 197 6.81 -38.24 -14.84
C ASP A 197 7.45 -36.95 -15.38
N GLY A 198 7.66 -35.98 -14.48
CA GLY A 198 8.26 -34.67 -14.79
C GLY A 198 7.31 -33.62 -15.37
N VAL A 199 6.03 -33.94 -15.58
CA VAL A 199 5.04 -33.01 -16.16
C VAL A 199 4.41 -32.09 -15.10
N ALA A 200 3.99 -32.66 -13.97
CA ALA A 200 3.38 -31.91 -12.88
C ALA A 200 4.46 -31.24 -12.02
N ALA A 201 4.26 -29.96 -11.69
CA ALA A 201 5.10 -29.20 -10.78
C ALA A 201 4.69 -29.39 -9.30
N ALA A 202 3.40 -29.67 -9.06
CA ALA A 202 2.83 -30.02 -7.77
C ALA A 202 1.46 -30.71 -7.98
N VAL A 203 0.94 -31.33 -6.92
CA VAL A 203 -0.39 -31.95 -6.91
C VAL A 203 -1.19 -31.44 -5.71
N ALA A 204 -2.36 -30.86 -5.94
CA ALA A 204 -3.33 -30.47 -4.94
C ALA A 204 -4.33 -31.58 -4.64
N VAL A 205 -4.88 -31.55 -3.41
CA VAL A 205 -5.92 -32.46 -2.96
C VAL A 205 -6.97 -31.70 -2.16
N GLU A 206 -8.21 -31.80 -2.60
CA GLU A 206 -9.41 -31.40 -1.86
C GLU A 206 -10.14 -32.65 -1.36
N SER A 207 -10.11 -33.01 -0.09
CA SER A 207 -9.39 -32.39 1.04
C SER A 207 -8.78 -33.48 1.93
N ILE A 208 -7.90 -33.13 2.87
CA ILE A 208 -7.21 -34.10 3.73
C ILE A 208 -7.94 -34.36 5.05
N HIS A 209 -8.38 -33.32 5.77
CA HIS A 209 -9.06 -33.48 7.07
C HIS A 209 -10.40 -32.78 7.16
N ALA A 210 -10.51 -31.57 6.62
CA ALA A 210 -11.72 -30.76 6.61
C ALA A 210 -12.13 -30.50 5.16
N GLY A 211 -13.24 -31.08 4.74
CA GLY A 211 -13.74 -31.00 3.38
C GLY A 211 -15.06 -30.24 3.26
N TRP A 212 -15.46 -30.02 2.01
CA TRP A 212 -16.75 -29.46 1.64
C TRP A 212 -17.62 -30.52 0.97
N ASP A 213 -18.87 -30.64 1.41
CA ASP A 213 -19.90 -31.42 0.71
C ASP A 213 -20.70 -30.47 -0.18
N ALA A 214 -20.39 -30.44 -1.48
CA ALA A 214 -21.04 -29.55 -2.44
C ALA A 214 -22.54 -29.85 -2.62
N GLY A 215 -22.95 -31.11 -2.49
CA GLY A 215 -24.35 -31.52 -2.62
C GLY A 215 -25.20 -31.07 -1.42
N ALA A 216 -24.67 -31.24 -0.21
CA ALA A 216 -25.35 -30.81 1.02
C ALA A 216 -25.02 -29.37 1.44
N LYS A 217 -24.12 -28.68 0.72
CA LYS A 217 -23.59 -27.34 1.02
C LYS A 217 -23.16 -27.18 2.48
N ARG A 218 -22.34 -28.10 2.97
CA ARG A 218 -21.87 -28.08 4.37
C ARG A 218 -20.41 -28.50 4.51
N TYR A 219 -19.73 -27.93 5.49
CA TYR A 219 -18.42 -28.40 5.95
C TYR A 219 -18.56 -29.77 6.59
N ARG A 220 -17.60 -30.66 6.35
CA ARG A 220 -17.56 -32.00 6.93
C ARG A 220 -16.12 -32.45 7.21
N PRO A 221 -15.88 -33.29 8.23
CA PRO A 221 -14.62 -34.01 8.31
C PRO A 221 -14.49 -34.99 7.12
N VAL A 222 -13.28 -35.12 6.59
CA VAL A 222 -12.93 -36.15 5.60
C VAL A 222 -12.92 -37.51 6.28
N SER A 223 -13.56 -38.51 5.68
CA SER A 223 -13.73 -39.81 6.32
C SER A 223 -12.39 -40.56 6.42
N GLN A 224 -12.29 -41.50 7.36
CA GLN A 224 -11.10 -42.35 7.47
C GLN A 224 -10.86 -43.17 6.19
N ALA A 225 -11.93 -43.68 5.58
CA ALA A 225 -11.84 -44.44 4.33
C ALA A 225 -11.32 -43.59 3.17
N ASP A 226 -11.77 -42.33 3.05
CA ASP A 226 -11.28 -41.41 2.00
C ASP A 226 -9.79 -41.09 2.21
N ARG A 227 -9.36 -40.87 3.46
CA ARG A 227 -7.94 -40.63 3.79
C ARG A 227 -7.07 -41.85 3.50
N GLU A 228 -7.53 -43.05 3.85
CA GLU A 228 -6.82 -44.29 3.54
C GLU A 228 -6.69 -44.50 2.04
N TRP A 229 -7.75 -44.22 1.28
CA TRP A 229 -7.70 -44.25 -0.19
C TRP A 229 -6.71 -43.22 -0.75
N LEU A 230 -6.77 -41.97 -0.27
CA LEU A 230 -5.84 -40.91 -0.68
C LEU A 230 -4.38 -41.30 -0.38
N GLU A 231 -4.10 -41.88 0.79
CA GLU A 231 -2.74 -42.29 1.16
C GLU A 231 -2.15 -43.30 0.16
N THR A 232 -2.97 -44.21 -0.38
CA THR A 232 -2.51 -45.14 -1.45
C THR A 232 -2.08 -44.42 -2.73
N ARG A 233 -2.63 -43.23 -3.00
CA ARG A 233 -2.30 -42.40 -4.16
C ARG A 233 -1.17 -41.41 -3.88
N LEU A 234 -1.10 -40.88 -2.67
CA LEU A 234 -0.16 -39.84 -2.27
C LEU A 234 1.22 -40.40 -1.92
N LYS A 235 1.30 -41.60 -1.34
CA LYS A 235 2.57 -42.20 -0.96
C LYS A 235 3.57 -42.31 -2.13
N PRO A 236 3.20 -42.84 -3.32
CA PRO A 236 4.11 -42.89 -4.47
C PRO A 236 4.60 -41.50 -4.94
N LEU A 237 3.76 -40.47 -4.81
CA LEU A 237 4.13 -39.09 -5.16
C LEU A 237 5.12 -38.52 -4.15
N ARG A 238 4.89 -38.78 -2.85
CA ARG A 238 5.78 -38.38 -1.76
C ARG A 238 7.16 -39.04 -1.88
N ASP A 239 7.20 -40.33 -2.21
CA ASP A 239 8.43 -41.08 -2.42
C ASP A 239 9.26 -40.53 -3.60
N LYS A 240 8.60 -39.90 -4.58
CA LYS A 240 9.23 -39.19 -5.71
C LYS A 240 9.60 -37.73 -5.41
N GLY A 241 9.32 -37.23 -4.20
CA GLY A 241 9.55 -35.83 -3.82
C GLY A 241 8.60 -34.82 -4.47
N MET A 242 7.44 -35.26 -4.96
CA MET A 242 6.42 -34.37 -5.53
C MET A 242 5.85 -33.44 -4.45
N PRO A 243 5.80 -32.12 -4.67
CA PRO A 243 5.11 -31.21 -3.76
C PRO A 243 3.62 -31.51 -3.71
N LEU A 244 3.10 -31.70 -2.49
CA LEU A 244 1.67 -31.98 -2.25
C LEU A 244 1.02 -30.78 -1.56
N VAL A 245 -0.05 -30.26 -2.16
CA VAL A 245 -0.83 -29.14 -1.61
C VAL A 245 -2.14 -29.68 -1.03
N ALA A 246 -2.46 -29.31 0.19
CA ALA A 246 -3.72 -29.68 0.84
C ALA A 246 -4.65 -28.47 0.85
N ILE A 247 -5.80 -28.58 0.18
CA ILE A 247 -6.85 -27.55 0.15
C ILE A 247 -7.99 -28.05 1.04
N ASP A 248 -8.07 -27.48 2.24
CA ASP A 248 -9.03 -27.88 3.26
C ASP A 248 -10.01 -26.73 3.57
N TYR A 249 -11.24 -27.09 3.95
CA TYR A 249 -12.34 -26.15 4.05
C TYR A 249 -12.84 -25.97 5.48
N LEU A 250 -12.74 -24.75 6.00
CA LEU A 250 -13.33 -24.33 7.27
C LEU A 250 -13.98 -22.94 7.12
N PRO A 251 -15.05 -22.64 7.87
CA PRO A 251 -15.69 -21.33 7.83
C PRO A 251 -14.77 -20.24 8.43
N PRO A 252 -14.91 -18.97 8.02
CA PRO A 252 -14.07 -17.86 8.51
C PRO A 252 -14.07 -17.69 10.04
N SER A 253 -15.18 -18.05 10.69
CA SER A 253 -15.34 -18.01 12.16
C SER A 253 -14.45 -19.01 12.90
N GLN A 254 -13.90 -20.01 12.22
CA GLN A 254 -13.02 -21.04 12.77
C GLN A 254 -11.53 -20.81 12.41
N ARG A 255 -11.11 -19.54 12.31
CA ARG A 255 -9.74 -19.20 11.88
C ARG A 255 -8.65 -19.77 12.80
N GLU A 256 -8.89 -19.87 14.11
CA GLU A 256 -7.93 -20.52 15.03
C GLU A 256 -7.80 -22.02 14.76
N GLN A 257 -8.90 -22.69 14.44
CA GLN A 257 -8.89 -24.09 14.03
C GLN A 257 -8.18 -24.25 12.68
N ALA A 258 -8.36 -23.32 11.75
CA ALA A 258 -7.64 -23.29 10.48
C ALA A 258 -6.12 -23.18 10.69
N ARG A 259 -5.64 -22.37 11.65
CA ARG A 259 -4.21 -22.33 12.02
C ARG A 259 -3.70 -23.66 12.58
N LYS A 260 -4.49 -24.33 13.42
CA LYS A 260 -4.14 -25.65 13.96
C LYS A 260 -4.06 -26.69 12.85
N LEU A 261 -5.05 -26.70 11.96
CA LEU A 261 -5.12 -27.60 10.82
C LEU A 261 -3.96 -27.35 9.84
N ALA A 262 -3.66 -26.10 9.50
CA ALA A 262 -2.53 -25.76 8.63
C ALA A 262 -1.19 -26.26 9.22
N ARG A 263 -0.97 -26.11 10.54
CA ARG A 263 0.21 -26.68 11.21
C ARG A 263 0.25 -28.21 11.11
N GLN A 264 -0.88 -28.87 11.38
CA GLN A 264 -0.97 -30.33 11.26
C GLN A 264 -0.63 -30.80 9.85
N LEU A 265 -1.25 -30.21 8.82
CA LEU A 265 -0.99 -30.54 7.41
C LEU A 265 0.47 -30.33 7.02
N ARG A 266 1.09 -29.24 7.49
CA ARG A 266 2.52 -28.99 7.29
C ARG A 266 3.38 -30.08 7.92
N ASP A 267 3.07 -30.47 9.15
CA ASP A 267 3.82 -31.51 9.87
C ASP A 267 3.63 -32.90 9.22
N GLU A 268 2.52 -33.11 8.50
CA GLU A 268 2.25 -34.30 7.66
C GLU A 268 2.94 -34.25 6.29
N GLY A 269 3.62 -33.16 5.95
CA GLY A 269 4.39 -32.98 4.72
C GLY A 269 3.64 -32.29 3.58
N PHE A 270 2.49 -31.67 3.84
CA PHE A 270 1.74 -30.89 2.86
C PHE A 270 2.10 -29.41 2.89
N ILE A 271 1.83 -28.71 1.79
CA ILE A 271 1.71 -27.25 1.74
C ILE A 271 0.23 -26.92 1.91
N PRO A 272 -0.22 -26.46 3.09
CA PRO A 272 -1.64 -26.23 3.36
C PRO A 272 -2.15 -24.93 2.73
N PHE A 273 -3.43 -24.92 2.38
CA PHE A 273 -4.25 -23.73 2.31
C PHE A 273 -5.65 -24.04 2.85
N VAL A 274 -5.93 -23.56 4.06
CA VAL A 274 -7.23 -23.75 4.72
C VAL A 274 -8.12 -22.55 4.46
N THR A 275 -9.22 -22.74 3.74
CA THR A 275 -10.05 -21.66 3.17
C THR A 275 -11.55 -21.98 3.11
N THR A 276 -12.34 -21.21 2.35
CA THR A 276 -13.76 -21.41 2.06
C THR A 276 -13.96 -22.07 0.68
N PRO A 277 -15.06 -22.81 0.46
CA PRO A 277 -15.31 -23.49 -0.82
C PRO A 277 -15.47 -22.52 -2.00
N ASP A 278 -15.87 -21.27 -1.75
CA ASP A 278 -16.02 -20.24 -2.79
C ASP A 278 -14.68 -19.61 -3.20
N LEU A 279 -13.60 -19.87 -2.46
CA LEU A 279 -12.26 -19.31 -2.70
C LEU A 279 -12.23 -17.77 -2.81
N ASP A 280 -13.07 -17.10 -2.03
CA ASP A 280 -13.20 -15.64 -1.92
C ASP A 280 -12.65 -15.11 -0.58
N TYR A 281 -11.86 -15.94 0.11
CA TYR A 281 -11.38 -15.74 1.47
C TYR A 281 -9.88 -15.96 1.54
N LEU A 282 -9.17 -15.00 2.13
CA LEU A 282 -7.75 -15.15 2.37
C LEU A 282 -7.49 -16.02 3.61
N GLY A 283 -7.39 -17.32 3.32
CA GLY A 283 -7.22 -18.40 4.27
C GLY A 283 -5.87 -18.43 4.99
N VAL A 284 -5.54 -19.60 5.54
CA VAL A 284 -4.31 -19.82 6.30
C VAL A 284 -3.45 -20.88 5.61
N SER A 285 -2.19 -20.55 5.33
CA SER A 285 -1.16 -21.48 4.83
C SER A 285 -0.06 -21.64 5.89
N THR A 286 1.16 -21.99 5.47
CA THR A 286 2.39 -21.83 6.28
C THR A 286 2.70 -20.35 6.57
N LEU A 287 2.05 -19.45 5.83
CA LEU A 287 1.98 -18.02 6.05
C LEU A 287 0.54 -17.59 6.34
N GLU A 288 0.38 -16.58 7.20
CA GLU A 288 -0.90 -15.93 7.44
C GLU A 288 -0.76 -14.42 7.26
N VAL A 289 -1.42 -13.89 6.22
CA VAL A 289 -1.50 -12.44 6.00
C VAL A 289 -2.17 -11.77 7.20
N GLN A 290 -1.54 -10.71 7.67
CA GLN A 290 -2.05 -9.86 8.74
C GLN A 290 -2.74 -8.65 8.09
N PRO A 291 -4.07 -8.52 8.23
CA PRO A 291 -4.82 -7.45 7.57
C PRO A 291 -4.33 -6.05 7.93
N ARG A 292 -4.15 -5.23 6.90
CA ARG A 292 -3.79 -3.80 7.05
C ARG A 292 -4.78 -2.85 6.40
N ARG A 293 -5.84 -3.38 5.79
CA ARG A 293 -6.87 -2.56 5.16
C ARG A 293 -7.99 -2.23 6.14
N ILE A 294 -8.43 -0.99 6.10
CA ILE A 294 -9.66 -0.52 6.74
C ILE A 294 -10.62 -0.10 5.64
N ALA A 295 -11.83 -0.67 5.66
CA ALA A 295 -12.90 -0.23 4.78
C ALA A 295 -13.57 1.00 5.41
N MET A 296 -13.43 2.16 4.78
CA MET A 296 -14.05 3.41 5.24
C MET A 296 -15.31 3.69 4.42
N LEU A 297 -16.47 3.50 5.03
CA LEU A 297 -17.76 3.81 4.42
C LEU A 297 -18.08 5.29 4.65
N TYR A 298 -18.46 5.96 3.57
CA TYR A 298 -18.87 7.36 3.61
C TYR A 298 -20.09 7.60 2.73
N ASP A 299 -20.84 8.66 3.02
CA ASP A 299 -22.04 9.03 2.29
C ASP A 299 -21.79 10.21 1.34
N PRO A 300 -21.92 10.04 0.01
CA PRO A 300 -21.76 11.15 -0.93
C PRO A 300 -22.78 12.28 -0.78
N ARG A 301 -23.88 12.09 -0.03
CA ARG A 301 -24.81 13.17 0.36
C ARG A 301 -24.15 14.17 1.30
N GLU A 302 -23.06 13.80 1.98
CA GLU A 302 -22.27 14.65 2.88
C GLU A 302 -21.13 15.38 2.16
N GLY A 303 -21.06 15.25 0.84
CA GLY A 303 -19.99 15.77 0.01
C GLY A 303 -19.09 14.66 -0.52
N ASP A 304 -18.12 15.06 -1.34
CA ASP A 304 -17.15 14.11 -1.88
C ASP A 304 -16.18 13.61 -0.80
N LEU A 305 -15.31 12.68 -1.20
CA LEU A 305 -14.31 12.11 -0.31
C LEU A 305 -13.39 13.17 0.33
N THR A 306 -13.09 14.26 -0.36
CA THR A 306 -12.11 15.27 0.07
C THR A 306 -12.61 16.17 1.20
N VAL A 307 -13.91 16.16 1.47
CA VAL A 307 -14.53 16.88 2.58
C VAL A 307 -15.13 15.96 3.63
N ASN A 308 -15.21 14.64 3.37
CA ASN A 308 -15.80 13.70 4.30
C ASN A 308 -14.92 13.46 5.53
N ALA A 309 -15.50 13.52 6.74
CA ALA A 309 -14.79 13.45 8.02
C ALA A 309 -13.93 12.18 8.18
N GLY A 310 -14.38 11.03 7.66
CA GLY A 310 -13.61 9.79 7.68
C GLY A 310 -12.28 9.90 6.91
N HIS A 311 -12.24 10.69 5.83
CA HIS A 311 -11.02 10.99 5.10
C HIS A 311 -10.21 12.08 5.80
N VAL A 312 -10.81 13.25 6.06
CA VAL A 312 -10.06 14.45 6.47
C VAL A 312 -9.61 14.45 7.93
N MET A 313 -10.32 13.76 8.84
CA MET A 313 -9.97 13.73 10.28
C MET A 313 -9.39 12.39 10.74
N LEU A 314 -9.83 11.25 10.17
CA LEU A 314 -9.41 9.92 10.62
C LEU A 314 -8.32 9.28 9.76
N GLY A 315 -8.29 9.59 8.46
CA GLY A 315 -7.37 8.96 7.52
C GLY A 315 -5.90 9.04 7.95
N GLY A 316 -5.43 10.24 8.32
CA GLY A 316 -4.04 10.44 8.77
C GLY A 316 -3.69 9.70 10.06
N LEU A 317 -4.68 9.43 10.93
CA LEU A 317 -4.48 8.67 12.18
C LEU A 317 -4.39 7.17 11.92
N LEU A 318 -5.19 6.64 10.98
CA LEU A 318 -5.13 5.25 10.55
C LEU A 318 -3.82 4.94 9.81
N GLU A 319 -3.35 5.87 8.99
CA GLU A 319 -2.03 5.81 8.34
C GLU A 319 -0.89 5.72 9.37
N TYR A 320 -0.94 6.52 10.44
CA TYR A 320 0.02 6.42 11.55
C TYR A 320 -0.01 5.06 12.25
N LEU A 321 -1.20 4.47 12.42
CA LEU A 321 -1.38 3.11 12.91
C LEU A 321 -0.95 2.05 11.87
N GLY A 322 -0.34 2.46 10.76
CA GLY A 322 0.18 1.60 9.71
C GLY A 322 -0.91 0.96 8.85
N TYR A 323 -2.14 1.47 8.84
CA TYR A 323 -3.23 0.92 8.03
C TYR A 323 -3.38 1.68 6.71
N ARG A 324 -3.72 0.93 5.67
CA ARG A 324 -4.23 1.46 4.41
C ARG A 324 -5.75 1.63 4.53
N ILE A 325 -6.27 2.68 3.92
CA ILE A 325 -7.71 2.94 3.88
C ILE A 325 -8.22 2.72 2.45
N ASP A 326 -9.23 1.87 2.31
CA ASP A 326 -10.03 1.73 1.10
C ASP A 326 -11.37 2.43 1.34
N TYR A 327 -11.67 3.47 0.57
CA TYR A 327 -12.88 4.29 0.74
C TYR A 327 -14.01 3.76 -0.15
N PHE A 328 -15.18 3.54 0.46
CA PHE A 328 -16.36 3.04 -0.23
C PHE A 328 -17.52 4.01 -0.08
N PRO A 329 -17.97 4.66 -1.16
CA PRO A 329 -19.21 5.41 -1.14
C PRO A 329 -20.39 4.45 -1.05
N VAL A 330 -21.32 4.71 -0.14
CA VAL A 330 -22.47 3.82 0.14
C VAL A 330 -23.59 3.88 -0.91
N ASP A 331 -23.48 4.77 -1.91
CA ASP A 331 -24.37 4.83 -3.07
C ASP A 331 -23.83 4.02 -4.28
N GLN A 332 -22.68 3.37 -4.13
CA GLN A 332 -22.10 2.43 -5.10
C GLN A 332 -22.12 0.99 -4.55
N PRO A 333 -22.00 -0.03 -5.42
CA PRO A 333 -21.90 -1.41 -4.98
C PRO A 333 -20.72 -1.61 -4.01
N LEU A 334 -21.01 -2.13 -2.82
CA LEU A 334 -20.00 -2.50 -1.83
C LEU A 334 -19.35 -3.85 -2.21
N PRO A 335 -18.11 -4.12 -1.80
CA PRO A 335 -17.43 -5.38 -2.12
C PRO A 335 -18.23 -6.61 -1.69
N ALA A 336 -18.42 -7.55 -2.62
CA ALA A 336 -19.21 -8.76 -2.40
C ALA A 336 -18.40 -9.93 -1.79
N HIS A 337 -17.08 -9.94 -1.97
CA HIS A 337 -16.19 -10.96 -1.39
C HIS A 337 -16.09 -10.86 0.13
N ARG A 338 -15.66 -11.93 0.79
CA ARG A 338 -15.45 -11.97 2.25
C ARG A 338 -14.31 -11.03 2.64
N LEU A 339 -14.55 -10.18 3.65
CA LEU A 339 -13.54 -9.20 4.08
C LEU A 339 -12.57 -9.77 5.12
N LYS A 340 -12.99 -10.76 5.91
CA LYS A 340 -12.13 -11.40 6.91
C LYS A 340 -10.86 -11.96 6.26
N GLY A 341 -9.70 -11.67 6.84
CA GLY A 341 -8.39 -12.07 6.30
C GLY A 341 -7.76 -11.05 5.35
N VAL A 342 -8.53 -10.08 4.83
CA VAL A 342 -8.03 -8.97 3.99
C VAL A 342 -8.15 -7.63 4.71
N TYR A 343 -9.28 -7.40 5.39
CA TYR A 343 -9.56 -6.19 6.16
C TYR A 343 -9.44 -6.44 7.66
N ALA A 344 -8.84 -5.47 8.36
CA ALA A 344 -8.77 -5.46 9.82
C ALA A 344 -10.10 -5.00 10.44
N GLY A 345 -10.91 -4.25 9.70
CA GLY A 345 -12.24 -3.86 10.10
C GLY A 345 -12.89 -2.86 9.15
N VAL A 346 -14.12 -2.49 9.47
CA VAL A 346 -14.92 -1.49 8.76
C VAL A 346 -15.18 -0.32 9.68
N VAL A 347 -15.03 0.90 9.15
CA VAL A 347 -15.42 2.15 9.82
C VAL A 347 -16.49 2.80 8.96
N SER A 348 -17.63 3.13 9.56
CA SER A 348 -18.69 3.92 8.95
C SER A 348 -18.73 5.28 9.63
N TRP A 349 -18.45 6.36 8.89
CA TRP A 349 -18.60 7.73 9.38
C TRP A 349 -19.60 8.46 8.49
N MET A 350 -20.85 8.52 8.94
CA MET A 350 -21.97 9.13 8.22
C MET A 350 -22.89 9.84 9.20
N ASN A 351 -23.16 11.12 8.95
CA ASN A 351 -24.03 11.99 9.76
C ASN A 351 -25.47 12.05 9.21
N THR A 352 -25.68 11.72 7.94
CA THR A 352 -26.96 11.84 7.22
C THR A 352 -27.93 10.68 7.47
N GLY A 353 -27.56 9.75 8.36
CA GLY A 353 -28.35 8.56 8.69
C GLY A 353 -28.14 7.41 7.69
N PRO A 354 -29.10 6.48 7.56
CA PRO A 354 -28.96 5.36 6.65
C PRO A 354 -28.88 5.82 5.18
N PRO A 355 -28.13 5.11 4.32
CA PRO A 355 -28.02 5.43 2.90
C PRO A 355 -29.36 5.18 2.16
N GLN A 356 -29.46 5.66 0.92
CA GLN A 356 -30.66 5.48 0.09
C GLN A 356 -31.05 4.01 -0.05
N ASP A 357 -30.09 3.11 -0.32
CA ASP A 357 -30.31 1.66 -0.30
C ASP A 357 -29.96 1.07 1.07
N ALA A 358 -30.75 1.44 2.08
CA ALA A 358 -30.58 0.96 3.44
C ALA A 358 -30.71 -0.58 3.56
N GLN A 359 -31.47 -1.23 2.68
CA GLN A 359 -31.65 -2.68 2.73
C GLN A 359 -30.35 -3.39 2.33
N HIS A 360 -29.76 -3.02 1.19
CA HIS A 360 -28.51 -3.60 0.74
C HIS A 360 -27.37 -3.30 1.73
N PHE A 361 -27.28 -2.05 2.21
CA PHE A 361 -26.30 -1.65 3.21
C PHE A 361 -26.40 -2.50 4.49
N ASN A 362 -27.61 -2.65 5.04
CA ASN A 362 -27.80 -3.45 6.26
C ASN A 362 -27.53 -4.93 6.03
N ALA A 363 -27.84 -5.48 4.85
CA ALA A 363 -27.49 -6.85 4.51
C ALA A 363 -25.97 -7.03 4.46
N TRP A 364 -25.26 -6.09 3.84
CA TRP A 364 -23.79 -6.08 3.77
C TRP A 364 -23.17 -5.98 5.18
N ILE A 365 -23.66 -5.11 6.05
CA ILE A 365 -23.22 -5.00 7.45
C ILE A 365 -23.43 -6.33 8.20
N ASN A 366 -24.58 -6.99 8.02
CA ASN A 366 -24.84 -8.29 8.63
C ASN A 366 -23.85 -9.38 8.15
N GLN A 367 -23.49 -9.38 6.87
CA GLN A 367 -22.48 -10.32 6.35
C GLN A 367 -21.11 -10.11 7.02
N ARG A 368 -20.70 -8.85 7.26
CA ARG A 368 -19.45 -8.56 7.99
C ARG A 368 -19.49 -9.04 9.43
N LEU A 369 -20.64 -8.94 10.09
CA LEU A 369 -20.86 -9.52 11.43
C LEU A 369 -20.79 -11.06 11.40
N ASP A 370 -21.35 -11.72 10.37
CA ASP A 370 -21.27 -13.17 10.18
C ASP A 370 -19.82 -13.65 9.97
N GLU A 371 -19.00 -12.81 9.34
CA GLU A 371 -17.56 -13.04 9.11
C GLU A 371 -16.67 -12.71 10.32
N ASP A 372 -17.22 -12.20 11.43
CA ASP A 372 -16.48 -11.65 12.57
C ASP A 372 -15.48 -10.55 12.16
N VAL A 373 -15.88 -9.69 11.22
CA VAL A 373 -15.14 -8.47 10.87
C VAL A 373 -15.55 -7.36 11.85
N PRO A 374 -14.60 -6.76 12.59
CA PRO A 374 -14.91 -5.65 13.49
C PRO A 374 -15.55 -4.46 12.77
N LEU A 375 -16.61 -3.90 13.36
CA LEU A 375 -17.34 -2.74 12.84
C LEU A 375 -17.26 -1.55 13.79
N VAL A 376 -16.97 -0.38 13.26
CA VAL A 376 -17.00 0.89 13.99
C VAL A 376 -18.00 1.85 13.35
N PHE A 377 -18.89 2.41 14.17
CA PHE A 377 -19.78 3.50 13.79
C PHE A 377 -19.31 4.80 14.44
N LEU A 378 -19.05 5.81 13.62
CA LEU A 378 -18.66 7.15 14.06
C LEU A 378 -19.72 8.15 13.66
N ALA A 379 -20.07 9.01 14.61
CA ALA A 379 -21.05 10.09 14.52
C ALA A 379 -22.50 9.66 14.29
N GLY A 380 -22.76 8.70 13.41
CA GLY A 380 -24.07 8.16 13.09
C GLY A 380 -24.07 6.65 12.82
N MET A 381 -25.25 6.03 12.89
CA MET A 381 -25.47 4.60 12.61
C MET A 381 -26.96 4.35 12.22
N PRO A 382 -27.30 3.23 11.55
CA PRO A 382 -28.67 2.94 11.09
C PRO A 382 -29.60 2.51 12.24
N ILE A 383 -30.07 3.48 13.05
CA ILE A 383 -30.90 3.23 14.25
C ILE A 383 -32.32 2.72 13.95
N GLU A 384 -32.78 2.85 12.71
CA GLU A 384 -34.12 2.43 12.28
C GLU A 384 -34.25 0.90 12.16
N ASN A 385 -33.12 0.18 12.05
CA ASN A 385 -33.10 -1.27 11.90
C ASN A 385 -33.05 -1.98 13.27
N ALA A 386 -34.22 -2.24 13.85
CA ALA A 386 -34.34 -2.90 15.16
C ALA A 386 -33.69 -4.29 15.22
N VAL A 387 -33.67 -5.04 14.10
CA VAL A 387 -33.04 -6.37 14.04
C VAL A 387 -31.52 -6.24 14.16
N LEU A 388 -30.93 -5.30 13.41
CA LEU A 388 -29.50 -5.00 13.49
C LEU A 388 -29.14 -4.48 14.88
N LEU A 389 -29.89 -3.51 15.43
CA LEU A 389 -29.63 -3.00 16.79
C LEU A 389 -29.64 -4.12 17.84
N LYS A 390 -30.66 -4.98 17.83
CA LYS A 390 -30.73 -6.11 18.75
C LYS A 390 -29.54 -7.06 18.59
N ARG A 391 -29.10 -7.33 17.35
CA ARG A 391 -27.91 -8.12 17.06
C ARG A 391 -26.63 -7.48 17.62
N LEU A 392 -26.55 -6.15 17.60
CA LEU A 392 -25.45 -5.38 18.20
C LEU A 392 -25.58 -5.25 19.73
N GLY A 393 -26.63 -5.81 20.35
CA GLY A 393 -26.87 -5.67 21.79
C GLY A 393 -27.36 -4.28 22.18
N LEU A 394 -28.03 -3.58 21.26
CA LEU A 394 -28.56 -2.23 21.42
C LEU A 394 -30.07 -2.23 21.27
N HIS A 395 -30.72 -1.21 21.83
CA HIS A 395 -32.11 -0.91 21.53
C HIS A 395 -32.34 0.60 21.53
N PRO A 396 -33.35 1.07 20.77
CA PRO A 396 -33.79 2.45 20.90
C PRO A 396 -34.25 2.73 22.33
N SER A 397 -33.81 3.86 22.87
CA SER A 397 -34.41 4.49 24.04
C SER A 397 -35.61 5.32 23.57
N VAL A 398 -36.73 5.32 24.31
CA VAL A 398 -37.91 6.19 24.07
C VAL A 398 -38.04 7.07 25.33
N GLN A 399 -38.41 8.36 25.33
CA GLN A 399 -39.46 9.07 24.59
C GLN A 399 -39.21 10.58 24.81
N SER A 400 -39.24 11.41 23.75
CA SER A 400 -38.87 12.85 23.70
C SER A 400 -37.40 13.17 23.98
N ALA A 401 -36.86 14.19 23.31
CA ALA A 401 -35.48 14.64 23.54
C ALA A 401 -35.31 15.07 25.01
N PRO A 402 -34.26 14.60 25.72
CA PRO A 402 -34.09 14.91 27.13
C PRO A 402 -33.86 16.40 27.32
N THR A 403 -34.40 16.95 28.42
CA THR A 403 -34.16 18.35 28.78
C THR A 403 -32.84 18.52 29.52
N SER A 404 -32.42 17.49 30.25
CA SER A 404 -31.15 17.45 30.98
C SER A 404 -30.52 16.06 30.94
N LEU A 405 -29.21 15.99 31.19
CA LEU A 405 -28.48 14.72 31.28
C LEU A 405 -27.67 14.69 32.56
N THR A 406 -27.59 13.50 33.15
CA THR A 406 -26.71 13.17 34.26
C THR A 406 -25.68 12.15 33.79
N LEU A 407 -24.42 12.34 34.20
CA LEU A 407 -23.35 11.39 33.92
C LEU A 407 -23.47 10.21 34.89
N LEU A 408 -23.74 9.01 34.37
CA LEU A 408 -23.75 7.78 35.17
C LEU A 408 -22.37 7.15 35.23
N SER A 409 -21.68 7.04 34.09
CA SER A 409 -20.31 6.52 34.04
C SER A 409 -19.55 7.02 32.81
N GLN A 410 -18.22 7.10 32.94
CA GLN A 410 -17.30 7.42 31.85
C GLN A 410 -16.04 6.56 31.94
N ASP A 411 -15.53 6.10 30.79
CA ASP A 411 -14.17 5.61 30.65
C ASP A 411 -13.28 6.78 30.20
N ALA A 412 -12.57 7.38 31.16
CA ALA A 412 -11.70 8.53 30.90
C ALA A 412 -10.51 8.20 29.97
N SER A 413 -10.20 6.91 29.74
CA SER A 413 -9.22 6.51 28.72
C SER A 413 -9.76 6.52 27.29
N LEU A 414 -11.08 6.61 27.14
CA LEU A 414 -11.75 6.65 25.84
C LEU A 414 -12.32 8.02 25.51
N ILE A 415 -12.90 8.72 26.48
CA ILE A 415 -13.64 9.97 26.24
C ILE A 415 -13.43 11.00 27.34
N GLY A 416 -13.31 12.27 26.95
CA GLY A 416 -13.18 13.43 27.83
C GLY A 416 -11.76 13.66 28.39
N GLY A 417 -10.81 12.79 28.07
CA GLY A 417 -9.42 12.84 28.51
C GLY A 417 -8.39 13.15 27.42
N PHE A 418 -8.83 13.54 26.21
CA PHE A 418 -7.96 13.79 25.05
C PHE A 418 -7.83 15.29 24.73
N GLU A 419 -8.40 15.81 23.63
CA GLU A 419 -8.25 17.22 23.23
C GLU A 419 -9.35 18.14 23.79
N ALA A 420 -10.59 17.63 23.85
CA ALA A 420 -11.73 18.36 24.40
C ALA A 420 -12.30 17.63 25.64
N PRO A 421 -12.72 18.38 26.68
CA PRO A 421 -13.38 17.78 27.82
C PRO A 421 -14.77 17.27 27.44
N LEU A 422 -15.28 16.31 28.20
CA LEU A 422 -16.66 15.86 28.07
C LEU A 422 -17.63 16.97 28.53
N MET A 423 -18.51 17.40 27.63
CA MET A 423 -19.64 18.30 27.92
C MET A 423 -20.95 17.56 27.65
N LEU A 424 -21.87 17.56 28.62
CA LEU A 424 -23.16 16.90 28.45
C LEU A 424 -24.06 17.75 27.54
N ARG A 425 -24.46 17.19 26.39
CA ARG A 425 -25.29 17.85 25.38
C ARG A 425 -26.51 16.98 25.05
N THR A 426 -27.68 17.57 25.16
CA THR A 426 -28.96 16.92 24.80
C THR A 426 -29.27 17.04 23.32
N ARG A 427 -28.82 18.12 22.68
CA ARG A 427 -28.98 18.35 21.24
C ARG A 427 -28.21 17.28 20.46
N GLU A 428 -28.86 16.69 19.45
CA GLU A 428 -28.30 15.65 18.57
C GLU A 428 -27.90 14.35 19.29
N LEU A 429 -28.31 14.18 20.56
CA LEU A 429 -28.14 12.92 21.28
C LEU A 429 -28.89 11.80 20.54
N THR A 430 -28.16 10.78 20.11
CA THR A 430 -28.78 9.58 19.54
C THR A 430 -29.41 8.73 20.66
N PRO A 431 -30.71 8.37 20.58
CA PRO A 431 -31.41 7.69 21.67
C PRO A 431 -31.15 6.18 21.66
N LEU A 432 -29.94 5.75 22.03
CA LEU A 432 -29.56 4.34 22.11
C LEU A 432 -29.19 3.92 23.52
N SER A 433 -29.69 2.77 23.93
CA SER A 433 -29.37 2.10 25.20
C SER A 433 -28.78 0.71 24.92
N ILE A 434 -28.14 0.13 25.94
CA ILE A 434 -27.48 -1.17 25.86
C ILE A 434 -28.39 -2.26 26.43
N LEU A 435 -28.58 -3.35 25.69
CA LEU A 435 -29.27 -4.55 26.16
C LEU A 435 -28.39 -5.35 27.14
N PRO A 436 -28.98 -6.16 28.04
CA PRO A 436 -28.21 -7.09 28.87
C PRO A 436 -27.29 -7.99 28.03
N GLY A 437 -26.01 -8.04 28.38
CA GLY A 437 -24.99 -8.78 27.61
C GLY A 437 -24.52 -8.08 26.33
N GLY A 438 -24.95 -6.83 26.09
CA GLY A 438 -24.51 -5.97 25.00
C GLY A 438 -23.10 -5.39 25.19
N PRO A 439 -22.71 -4.38 24.39
CA PRO A 439 -21.38 -3.77 24.47
C PRO A 439 -21.16 -3.10 25.83
N LYS A 440 -19.90 -2.92 26.22
CA LYS A 440 -19.53 -2.17 27.42
C LYS A 440 -19.63 -0.66 27.12
N PRO A 441 -20.39 0.13 27.91
CA PRO A 441 -20.43 1.57 27.72
C PRO A 441 -19.08 2.21 28.04
N GLY A 442 -18.59 3.06 27.15
CA GLY A 442 -17.52 4.03 27.40
C GLY A 442 -18.06 5.37 27.93
N LEU A 443 -19.32 5.69 27.61
CA LEU A 443 -20.07 6.80 28.20
C LEU A 443 -21.50 6.31 28.46
N LEU A 444 -21.98 6.48 29.70
CA LEU A 444 -23.36 6.18 30.09
C LEU A 444 -23.98 7.42 30.74
N LEU A 445 -25.13 7.82 30.24
CA LEU A 445 -25.89 8.99 30.65
C LEU A 445 -27.30 8.59 31.06
N ALA A 446 -27.96 9.40 31.89
CA ALA A 446 -29.40 9.28 32.14
C ALA A 446 -30.10 10.62 32.01
N ASP A 447 -31.34 10.59 31.50
CA ASP A 447 -32.23 11.75 31.51
C ASP A 447 -32.92 11.95 32.87
N GLU A 448 -33.73 13.00 32.98
CA GLU A 448 -34.55 13.29 34.15
C GLU A 448 -35.59 12.20 34.52
N LYS A 449 -35.88 11.26 33.60
CA LYS A 449 -36.82 10.15 33.80
C LYS A 449 -36.10 8.83 34.13
N GLY A 450 -34.77 8.82 34.18
CA GLY A 450 -33.95 7.63 34.42
C GLY A 450 -33.76 6.75 33.19
N ASN A 451 -34.11 7.21 31.98
CA ASN A 451 -33.79 6.48 30.75
C ASN A 451 -32.28 6.60 30.50
N GLU A 452 -31.63 5.47 30.22
CA GLU A 452 -30.19 5.43 29.99
C GLU A 452 -29.84 5.64 28.51
N PHE A 453 -28.71 6.29 28.26
CA PHE A 453 -28.15 6.52 26.93
C PHE A 453 -26.67 6.14 26.93
N ALA A 454 -26.24 5.36 25.94
CA ALA A 454 -24.86 4.95 25.79
C ALA A 454 -24.29 5.42 24.44
N PRO A 455 -23.94 6.71 24.30
CA PRO A 455 -23.44 7.25 23.03
C PRO A 455 -22.05 6.74 22.63
N VAL A 456 -21.29 6.18 23.57
CA VAL A 456 -20.00 5.54 23.31
C VAL A 456 -19.99 4.15 23.92
N ALA A 457 -19.70 3.12 23.13
CA ALA A 457 -19.64 1.74 23.61
C ALA A 457 -18.70 0.87 22.77
N ILE A 458 -18.12 -0.16 23.40
CA ILE A 458 -17.27 -1.16 22.74
C ILE A 458 -17.77 -2.56 23.11
N GLY A 459 -18.04 -3.40 22.11
CA GLY A 459 -18.47 -4.79 22.26
C GLY A 459 -17.65 -5.76 21.41
N GLN A 460 -18.07 -7.02 21.35
CA GLN A 460 -17.37 -8.06 20.58
C GLN A 460 -17.39 -7.80 19.07
N TRP A 461 -18.47 -7.20 18.56
CA TRP A 461 -18.63 -6.85 17.16
C TRP A 461 -17.84 -5.61 16.75
N GLY A 462 -17.37 -4.81 17.70
CA GLY A 462 -16.64 -3.58 17.47
C GLY A 462 -17.10 -2.45 18.39
N GLY A 463 -17.37 -1.25 17.88
CA GLY A 463 -17.76 -0.13 18.74
C GLY A 463 -18.52 0.99 18.05
N MET A 464 -19.06 1.90 18.86
CA MET A 464 -19.70 3.13 18.38
C MET A 464 -19.27 4.33 19.21
N ALA A 465 -19.11 5.47 18.54
CA ALA A 465 -18.94 6.77 19.16
C ALA A 465 -19.81 7.79 18.41
N MET A 466 -20.95 8.14 19.00
CA MET A 466 -22.02 8.89 18.35
C MET A 466 -21.88 10.38 18.59
N ALA A 467 -22.33 11.20 17.63
CA ALA A 467 -22.49 12.63 17.85
C ALA A 467 -23.50 12.88 19.00
N PRO A 468 -23.31 13.95 19.81
CA PRO A 468 -22.22 14.93 19.77
C PRO A 468 -20.97 14.52 20.58
N TYR A 469 -20.84 13.26 21.00
CA TYR A 469 -19.80 12.77 21.93
C TYR A 469 -18.56 12.19 21.24
N LEU A 470 -18.25 12.69 20.04
CA LEU A 470 -17.12 12.24 19.21
C LEU A 470 -16.09 13.37 19.02
N VAL A 471 -16.55 14.45 18.40
CA VAL A 471 -15.77 15.66 18.09
C VAL A 471 -16.61 16.86 18.51
N GLU A 472 -15.99 17.81 19.21
CA GLU A 472 -16.57 19.11 19.53
C GLU A 472 -16.16 20.09 18.42
N SER A 473 -17.13 20.82 17.85
CA SER A 473 -16.87 21.77 16.77
C SER A 473 -17.59 23.09 17.03
N ASN A 474 -16.93 24.21 16.74
CA ASN A 474 -17.50 25.55 16.87
C ASN A 474 -17.60 26.30 15.52
N GLY A 475 -17.43 25.61 14.39
CA GLY A 475 -17.41 26.17 13.05
C GLY A 475 -16.05 26.72 12.59
N GLU A 476 -15.13 27.03 13.51
CA GLU A 476 -13.76 27.46 13.20
C GLU A 476 -12.72 26.36 13.46
N ALA A 477 -12.93 25.56 14.50
CA ALA A 477 -12.06 24.46 14.88
C ALA A 477 -12.89 23.26 15.34
N SER A 478 -12.31 22.08 15.18
CA SER A 478 -12.85 20.82 15.68
C SER A 478 -11.84 20.19 16.64
N ARG A 479 -12.29 19.51 17.68
CA ARG A 479 -11.44 18.83 18.66
C ARG A 479 -11.99 17.48 19.04
N TRP A 480 -11.11 16.49 19.16
CA TRP A 480 -11.48 15.15 19.56
C TRP A 480 -11.90 15.11 21.04
N ILE A 481 -13.14 14.70 21.30
CA ILE A 481 -13.60 14.41 22.67
C ILE A 481 -13.14 13.00 23.07
N ILE A 482 -13.16 12.06 22.11
CA ILE A 482 -12.58 10.73 22.29
C ILE A 482 -11.06 10.74 22.09
N ASP A 483 -10.34 9.77 22.65
CA ASP A 483 -9.01 9.42 22.11
C ASP A 483 -9.21 8.51 20.88
N PRO A 484 -8.99 9.01 19.65
CA PRO A 484 -9.27 8.24 18.45
C PRO A 484 -8.34 7.02 18.29
N PHE A 485 -7.12 7.06 18.83
CA PHE A 485 -6.20 5.92 18.75
C PHE A 485 -6.68 4.80 19.65
N VAL A 486 -6.97 5.10 20.92
CA VAL A 486 -7.42 4.10 21.90
C VAL A 486 -8.76 3.51 21.46
N PHE A 487 -9.70 4.35 21.02
CA PHE A 487 -11.02 3.89 20.58
C PHE A 487 -10.90 2.96 19.38
N ILE A 488 -10.21 3.36 18.30
CA ILE A 488 -10.08 2.55 17.08
C ILE A 488 -9.33 1.25 17.36
N GLN A 489 -8.21 1.29 18.09
CA GLN A 489 -7.45 0.08 18.41
C GLN A 489 -8.28 -0.93 19.21
N ARG A 490 -9.05 -0.48 20.20
CA ARG A 490 -9.92 -1.35 21.01
C ARG A 490 -11.13 -1.85 20.22
N ALA A 491 -11.84 -0.95 19.54
CA ALA A 491 -13.06 -1.29 18.81
C ALA A 491 -12.79 -2.19 17.61
N LEU A 492 -11.74 -1.94 16.84
CA LEU A 492 -11.36 -2.82 15.73
C LEU A 492 -10.51 -4.03 16.17
N ARG A 493 -10.22 -4.17 17.47
CA ARG A 493 -9.39 -5.27 18.00
C ARG A 493 -8.04 -5.38 17.28
N LEU A 494 -7.42 -4.23 16.99
CA LEU A 494 -6.21 -4.15 16.17
C LEU A 494 -5.04 -4.86 16.88
N PRO A 495 -4.33 -5.78 16.21
CA PRO A 495 -3.23 -6.52 16.82
C PRO A 495 -1.99 -5.65 16.97
N LEU A 496 -1.10 -6.07 17.87
CA LEU A 496 0.25 -5.52 17.96
C LEU A 496 1.08 -6.02 16.77
N GLN A 497 1.44 -5.10 15.87
CA GLN A 497 2.15 -5.43 14.63
C GLN A 497 3.11 -4.31 14.19
N PRO A 498 4.08 -4.59 13.32
CA PRO A 498 4.92 -3.56 12.73
C PRO A 498 4.10 -2.61 11.86
N HIS A 499 4.43 -1.33 11.92
CA HIS A 499 3.79 -0.28 11.15
C HIS A 499 4.81 0.32 10.17
N PRO A 500 4.57 0.29 8.85
CA PRO A 500 5.41 1.03 7.92
C PRO A 500 5.38 2.52 8.23
N ASP A 501 6.55 3.15 8.28
CA ASP A 501 6.69 4.53 8.79
C ASP A 501 7.30 5.46 7.75
N THR A 502 6.51 6.44 7.29
CA THR A 502 6.92 7.41 6.27
C THR A 502 7.63 8.63 6.84
N THR A 503 7.85 8.70 8.16
CA THR A 503 8.37 9.90 8.82
C THR A 503 9.86 9.80 9.11
N THR A 504 10.37 8.57 9.13
CA THR A 504 11.73 8.23 9.55
C THR A 504 12.39 7.36 8.50
N GLU A 505 13.67 7.61 8.25
CA GLU A 505 14.53 6.71 7.48
C GLU A 505 15.91 6.67 8.10
N ASN A 506 16.48 5.47 8.22
CA ASN A 506 17.78 5.26 8.86
C ASN A 506 17.87 6.02 10.20
N GLY A 507 16.82 5.91 11.01
CA GLY A 507 16.74 6.51 12.34
C GLY A 507 16.61 8.04 12.38
N ARG A 508 16.67 8.76 11.25
CA ARG A 508 16.51 10.21 11.20
C ARG A 508 15.13 10.59 10.71
N ARG A 509 14.60 11.71 11.20
CA ARG A 509 13.36 12.29 10.66
C ARG A 509 13.61 12.73 9.22
N ILE A 510 12.69 12.40 8.31
CA ILE A 510 12.78 12.79 6.91
C ILE A 510 12.49 14.29 6.79
N ALA A 511 13.26 14.98 5.96
CA ALA A 511 13.01 16.37 5.57
C ALA A 511 12.88 16.51 4.05
N THR A 512 11.87 17.24 3.60
CA THR A 512 11.69 17.61 2.18
C THR A 512 11.44 19.10 2.08
N VAL A 513 11.98 19.75 1.06
CA VAL A 513 11.62 21.12 0.69
C VAL A 513 11.01 21.09 -0.70
N HIS A 514 9.81 21.64 -0.88
CA HIS A 514 9.25 21.85 -2.21
C HIS A 514 8.67 23.25 -2.37
N ILE A 515 8.83 23.79 -3.59
CA ILE A 515 8.47 25.17 -3.94
C ILE A 515 7.51 25.16 -5.12
N ASP A 516 6.32 25.71 -4.91
CA ASP A 516 5.33 25.92 -5.96
C ASP A 516 5.67 27.15 -6.80
N GLY A 517 5.27 27.10 -8.07
CA GLY A 517 5.68 28.05 -9.10
C GLY A 517 5.18 29.49 -8.89
N ASP A 518 4.21 29.69 -7.99
CA ASP A 518 3.46 30.93 -7.83
C ASP A 518 4.32 32.12 -7.49
N GLY A 519 4.10 33.20 -8.22
CA GLY A 519 4.72 34.48 -7.95
C GLY A 519 6.19 34.54 -8.36
N PHE A 520 6.68 33.62 -9.21
CA PHE A 520 8.01 33.67 -9.79
C PHE A 520 8.38 35.05 -10.39
N PRO A 521 7.49 35.75 -11.13
CA PRO A 521 7.76 37.08 -11.70
C PRO A 521 7.59 38.23 -10.70
N SER A 522 7.20 37.96 -9.44
CA SER A 522 7.01 39.01 -8.43
C SER A 522 8.31 39.74 -8.12
N ARG A 523 8.26 41.04 -7.82
CA ARG A 523 9.43 41.82 -7.42
C ARG A 523 9.58 41.83 -5.90
N ALA A 524 10.76 41.50 -5.40
CA ALA A 524 11.04 41.48 -3.98
C ALA A 524 11.24 42.90 -3.41
N GLU A 525 10.69 43.17 -2.23
CA GLU A 525 10.82 44.42 -1.47
C GLU A 525 12.16 44.48 -0.71
N ILE A 526 13.23 44.21 -1.43
CA ILE A 526 14.61 44.24 -0.96
C ILE A 526 15.47 45.12 -1.89
N ARG A 527 16.70 45.45 -1.47
CA ARG A 527 17.59 46.29 -2.27
C ARG A 527 17.81 45.68 -3.67
N GLY A 528 17.60 46.49 -4.71
CA GLY A 528 17.73 46.07 -6.12
C GLY A 528 16.48 45.43 -6.71
N THR A 529 15.43 45.20 -5.92
CA THR A 529 14.14 44.65 -6.36
C THR A 529 14.25 43.47 -7.34
N PRO A 530 15.02 42.42 -7.01
CA PRO A 530 15.12 41.24 -7.86
C PRO A 530 13.77 40.53 -8.02
N TYR A 531 13.63 39.72 -9.06
CA TYR A 531 12.49 38.80 -9.18
C TYR A 531 12.54 37.76 -8.05
N ALA A 532 11.37 37.31 -7.61
CA ALA A 532 11.21 36.32 -6.55
C ALA A 532 11.96 35.02 -6.86
N GLY A 533 11.96 34.58 -8.12
CA GLY A 533 12.78 33.44 -8.58
C GLY A 533 14.27 33.58 -8.26
N GLN A 534 14.84 34.79 -8.40
CA GLN A 534 16.23 35.07 -8.05
C GLN A 534 16.41 35.20 -6.54
N SER A 535 15.50 35.90 -5.85
CA SER A 535 15.52 36.04 -4.38
C SER A 535 15.51 34.70 -3.67
N VAL A 536 14.61 33.79 -4.04
CA VAL A 536 14.51 32.45 -3.44
C VAL A 536 15.76 31.63 -3.71
N LEU A 537 16.32 31.71 -4.93
CA LEU A 537 17.58 31.03 -5.25
C LEU A 537 18.72 31.50 -4.34
N ASP A 538 18.87 32.81 -4.16
CA ASP A 538 20.00 33.39 -3.43
C ASP A 538 19.84 33.37 -1.92
N LEU A 539 18.62 33.59 -1.41
CA LEU A 539 18.35 33.70 0.02
C LEU A 539 17.99 32.36 0.65
N PHE A 540 17.37 31.43 -0.08
CA PHE A 540 16.88 30.16 0.48
C PHE A 540 17.60 28.93 -0.10
N ILE A 541 17.62 28.76 -1.42
CA ILE A 541 18.15 27.52 -2.02
C ILE A 541 19.67 27.43 -1.86
N LYS A 542 20.43 28.48 -2.18
CA LYS A 542 21.90 28.43 -2.07
C LYS A 542 22.40 28.27 -0.62
N PRO A 543 21.91 29.05 0.38
CA PRO A 543 22.50 29.06 1.72
C PRO A 543 22.23 27.81 2.55
N TYR A 544 21.08 27.14 2.39
CA TYR A 544 20.70 26.02 3.26
C TYR A 544 20.98 24.64 2.63
N PRO A 545 21.43 23.64 3.41
CA PRO A 545 21.88 22.35 2.89
C PRO A 545 20.72 21.35 2.70
N PHE A 546 19.64 21.76 2.04
CA PHE A 546 18.50 20.89 1.74
C PHE A 546 18.39 20.61 0.25
N LEU A 547 17.96 19.40 -0.07
CA LEU A 547 17.44 19.04 -1.38
C LEU A 547 16.06 19.67 -1.55
N THR A 548 15.86 20.33 -2.69
CA THR A 548 14.67 21.14 -2.93
C THR A 548 14.06 20.78 -4.28
N SER A 549 12.79 20.41 -4.29
CA SER A 549 12.06 20.17 -5.54
C SER A 549 11.29 21.44 -5.91
N VAL A 550 11.49 21.97 -7.12
CA VAL A 550 10.97 23.27 -7.52
C VAL A 550 10.14 23.14 -8.78
N SER A 551 8.93 23.67 -8.75
CA SER A 551 8.07 23.78 -9.92
C SER A 551 8.04 25.22 -10.46
N ILE A 552 7.56 25.37 -11.69
CA ILE A 552 7.24 26.67 -12.28
C ILE A 552 5.91 26.60 -13.03
N ILE A 553 5.23 27.74 -13.12
CA ILE A 553 4.07 27.92 -14.00
C ILE A 553 4.60 28.37 -15.37
N GLU A 554 4.45 27.56 -16.44
CA GLU A 554 4.96 27.94 -17.77
C GLU A 554 4.36 29.29 -18.23
N GLY A 555 3.09 29.54 -17.94
CA GLY A 555 2.38 30.75 -18.32
C GLY A 555 2.89 32.03 -17.63
N GLU A 556 3.61 31.95 -16.51
CA GLU A 556 4.19 33.15 -15.88
C GLU A 556 5.50 33.58 -16.54
N ILE A 557 6.24 32.63 -17.12
CA ILE A 557 7.61 32.87 -17.57
C ILE A 557 7.82 32.76 -19.08
N SER A 558 6.93 32.08 -19.81
CA SER A 558 7.17 31.74 -21.21
C SER A 558 6.76 32.86 -22.18
N PRO A 559 7.35 32.90 -23.39
CA PRO A 559 6.93 33.83 -24.44
C PRO A 559 5.48 33.64 -24.93
N ARG A 560 4.82 32.54 -24.54
CA ARG A 560 3.42 32.24 -24.84
C ARG A 560 2.50 32.41 -23.62
N GLY A 561 3.05 32.91 -22.51
CA GLY A 561 2.36 33.08 -21.25
C GLY A 561 1.63 34.42 -21.12
N MET A 562 1.24 34.75 -19.89
CA MET A 562 0.58 36.00 -19.52
C MET A 562 1.49 37.22 -19.70
N PHE A 563 2.80 37.06 -19.47
CA PHE A 563 3.79 38.15 -19.52
C PHE A 563 4.91 37.88 -20.55
N PRO A 564 4.61 37.81 -21.85
CA PRO A 564 5.57 37.39 -22.86
C PRO A 564 6.81 38.31 -22.96
N PHE A 565 6.67 39.58 -22.57
CA PHE A 565 7.76 40.55 -22.55
C PHE A 565 8.77 40.30 -21.43
N LEU A 566 8.38 39.62 -20.33
CA LEU A 566 9.28 39.27 -19.22
C LEU A 566 10.08 37.99 -19.50
N ALA A 567 9.68 37.18 -20.47
CA ALA A 567 10.29 35.86 -20.71
C ALA A 567 11.81 35.90 -20.94
N LYS A 568 12.30 36.95 -21.61
CA LYS A 568 13.74 37.15 -21.85
C LYS A 568 14.54 37.35 -20.56
N GLU A 569 13.91 37.82 -19.49
CA GLU A 569 14.51 37.99 -18.17
C GLU A 569 14.27 36.77 -17.26
N LEU A 570 13.08 36.17 -17.32
CA LEU A 570 12.66 35.11 -16.40
C LEU A 570 13.20 33.72 -16.77
N GLU A 571 13.24 33.35 -18.06
CA GLU A 571 13.75 32.03 -18.45
C GLU A 571 15.23 31.82 -18.07
N PRO A 572 16.15 32.81 -18.21
CA PRO A 572 17.52 32.67 -17.70
C PRO A 572 17.60 32.43 -16.19
N ILE A 573 16.71 33.05 -15.40
CA ILE A 573 16.63 32.83 -13.94
C ILE A 573 16.17 31.40 -13.67
N ALA A 574 15.12 30.93 -14.34
CA ALA A 574 14.63 29.56 -14.21
C ALA A 574 15.71 28.53 -14.61
N ARG A 575 16.44 28.74 -15.72
CA ARG A 575 17.58 27.92 -16.13
C ARG A 575 18.68 27.88 -15.05
N THR A 576 19.00 29.02 -14.47
CA THR A 576 20.02 29.11 -13.40
C THR A 576 19.56 28.38 -12.13
N LEU A 577 18.28 28.52 -11.76
CA LEU A 577 17.67 27.84 -10.64
C LEU A 577 17.71 26.31 -10.85
N PHE A 578 17.25 25.82 -12.00
CA PHE A 578 17.23 24.39 -12.32
C PHE A 578 18.63 23.79 -12.52
N ALA A 579 19.63 24.59 -12.90
CA ALA A 579 21.02 24.13 -12.97
C ALA A 579 21.64 23.85 -11.59
N ASN A 580 21.06 24.37 -10.49
CA ASN A 580 21.58 24.11 -9.14
C ASN A 580 21.51 22.61 -8.80
N PRO A 581 22.60 21.97 -8.33
CA PRO A 581 22.62 20.53 -8.07
C PRO A 581 21.65 20.08 -6.97
N LYS A 582 21.27 20.95 -6.03
CA LYS A 582 20.28 20.63 -4.98
C LYS A 582 18.84 20.70 -5.48
N VAL A 583 18.60 21.26 -6.66
CA VAL A 583 17.26 21.47 -7.20
C VAL A 583 16.80 20.31 -8.06
N GLU A 584 15.64 19.76 -7.77
CA GLU A 584 14.91 18.84 -8.65
C GLU A 584 13.78 19.58 -9.37
N VAL A 585 13.50 19.20 -10.62
CA VAL A 585 12.61 19.94 -11.51
C VAL A 585 11.20 19.35 -11.48
N ALA A 586 10.21 20.21 -11.28
CA ALA A 586 8.78 19.92 -11.38
C ALA A 586 8.06 20.92 -12.31
N THR A 587 6.83 20.61 -12.71
CA THR A 587 5.90 21.54 -13.38
C THR A 587 4.78 21.94 -12.42
N HIS A 588 4.33 23.20 -12.51
CA HIS A 588 3.13 23.70 -11.86
C HIS A 588 2.07 24.06 -12.90
N THR A 589 1.96 23.20 -13.93
CA THR A 589 1.08 23.34 -15.10
C THR A 589 1.43 24.51 -16.03
N PHE A 590 0.59 24.75 -17.03
CA PHE A 590 0.76 25.83 -18.00
C PHE A 590 0.06 27.11 -17.53
N SER A 591 -1.24 27.03 -17.29
CA SER A 591 -2.08 28.20 -17.02
C SER A 591 -2.46 28.36 -15.56
N HIS A 592 -1.94 27.50 -14.68
CA HIS A 592 -2.30 27.47 -13.26
C HIS A 592 -3.83 27.45 -13.06
N PRO A 593 -4.51 26.34 -13.40
CA PRO A 593 -5.90 26.15 -13.03
C PRO A 593 -6.10 26.41 -11.53
N PHE A 594 -7.00 27.33 -11.19
CA PHE A 594 -7.37 27.59 -9.79
C PHE A 594 -8.33 26.51 -9.28
N PHE A 595 -9.05 25.86 -10.19
CA PHE A 595 -9.92 24.72 -9.92
C PHE A 595 -9.54 23.58 -10.86
N MET A 596 -9.14 22.44 -10.29
CA MET A 596 -8.74 21.28 -11.05
C MET A 596 -9.94 20.47 -11.58
N GLN A 597 -11.15 20.82 -11.15
CA GLN A 597 -12.42 20.31 -11.65
C GLN A 597 -13.38 21.48 -11.94
N PRO A 598 -13.11 22.31 -12.98
CA PRO A 598 -13.81 23.57 -13.19
C PRO A 598 -15.31 23.38 -13.43
N GLU A 599 -15.73 22.34 -14.16
CA GLU A 599 -17.15 22.05 -14.40
C GLU A 599 -17.90 21.67 -13.11
N LYS A 600 -17.20 21.12 -12.12
CA LYS A 600 -17.76 20.82 -10.81
C LYS A 600 -17.84 22.07 -9.95
N ALA A 601 -16.74 22.82 -9.85
CA ALA A 601 -16.68 24.07 -9.08
C ALA A 601 -17.74 25.07 -9.56
N MET A 602 -17.97 25.18 -10.87
CA MET A 602 -19.01 26.05 -11.44
C MET A 602 -20.44 25.70 -11.05
N LYS A 603 -20.70 24.50 -10.51
CA LYS A 603 -22.02 24.09 -10.02
C LYS A 603 -22.22 24.39 -8.54
N GLU A 604 -21.18 24.82 -7.83
CA GLU A 604 -21.27 25.16 -6.42
C GLU A 604 -22.13 26.42 -6.23
N GLU A 605 -22.97 26.40 -5.20
CA GLU A 605 -23.83 27.53 -4.88
C GLU A 605 -22.97 28.75 -4.50
N GLY A 606 -23.22 29.89 -5.15
CA GLY A 606 -22.46 31.12 -4.91
C GLY A 606 -21.06 31.15 -5.54
N PHE A 607 -20.76 30.26 -6.49
CA PHE A 607 -19.47 30.23 -7.18
C PHE A 607 -19.18 31.55 -7.94
N HIS A 608 -18.24 32.34 -7.41
CA HIS A 608 -17.76 33.58 -7.99
C HIS A 608 -16.22 33.61 -7.97
N PRO A 609 -15.54 33.13 -9.03
CA PRO A 609 -14.09 33.02 -9.02
C PRO A 609 -13.43 34.39 -9.21
N GLU A 610 -12.79 34.92 -8.16
CA GLU A 610 -12.14 36.25 -8.14
C GLU A 610 -11.13 36.42 -9.30
N TYR A 611 -10.36 35.37 -9.59
CA TYR A 611 -9.29 35.38 -10.60
C TYR A 611 -9.65 34.64 -11.89
N GLY A 612 -10.89 34.17 -12.05
CA GLY A 612 -11.30 33.26 -13.11
C GLY A 612 -10.95 31.79 -12.82
N LEU A 613 -11.06 30.91 -13.83
CA LEU A 613 -10.79 29.47 -13.68
C LEU A 613 -9.29 29.14 -13.77
N ASN A 614 -8.52 29.98 -14.46
CA ASN A 614 -7.08 29.87 -14.67
C ASN A 614 -6.50 31.24 -15.02
N MET A 615 -5.19 31.35 -15.10
CA MET A 615 -4.50 32.57 -15.52
C MET A 615 -4.92 33.02 -16.92
N LYS A 616 -5.08 34.35 -17.11
CA LYS A 616 -5.49 34.94 -18.38
C LYS A 616 -4.36 34.92 -19.41
N ILE A 617 -4.30 33.85 -20.21
CA ILE A 617 -3.33 33.68 -21.30
C ILE A 617 -4.01 33.92 -22.66
N ALA A 618 -3.39 34.75 -23.50
CA ALA A 618 -3.92 35.06 -24.83
C ALA A 618 -4.08 33.80 -25.70
N GLY A 619 -5.29 33.56 -26.20
CA GLY A 619 -5.60 32.41 -27.05
C GLY A 619 -5.87 31.10 -26.30
N TYR A 620 -5.90 31.10 -24.97
CA TYR A 620 -6.15 29.93 -24.14
C TYR A 620 -7.35 30.15 -23.20
N ASN A 621 -8.56 30.03 -23.76
CA ASN A 621 -9.82 30.36 -23.06
C ASN A 621 -10.53 29.15 -22.44
N LYS A 622 -10.02 27.94 -22.66
CA LYS A 622 -10.53 26.69 -22.09
C LYS A 622 -9.35 25.86 -21.59
N ILE A 623 -9.47 25.35 -20.38
CA ILE A 623 -8.45 24.49 -19.77
C ILE A 623 -8.42 23.15 -20.52
N ASP A 624 -7.25 22.81 -21.05
CA ASP A 624 -6.93 21.50 -21.61
C ASP A 624 -5.91 20.83 -20.70
N PHE A 625 -6.36 19.90 -19.86
CA PHE A 625 -5.49 19.23 -18.88
C PHE A 625 -4.36 18.43 -19.53
N ARG A 626 -4.49 17.99 -20.79
CA ARG A 626 -3.38 17.37 -21.51
C ARG A 626 -2.30 18.41 -21.82
N ARG A 627 -2.68 19.62 -22.22
CA ARG A 627 -1.77 20.76 -22.41
C ARG A 627 -1.14 21.24 -21.10
N GLU A 628 -1.91 21.24 -20.01
CA GLU A 628 -1.44 21.60 -18.67
C GLU A 628 -0.33 20.65 -18.21
N VAL A 629 -0.51 19.34 -18.39
CA VAL A 629 0.43 18.31 -17.91
C VAL A 629 1.58 18.08 -18.89
N PHE A 630 1.29 17.54 -20.08
CA PHE A 630 2.33 17.15 -21.05
C PHE A 630 3.02 18.37 -21.65
N GLY A 631 2.24 19.39 -22.04
CA GLY A 631 2.78 20.57 -22.70
C GLY A 631 3.71 21.38 -21.79
N SER A 632 3.35 21.58 -20.52
CA SER A 632 4.20 22.30 -19.56
C SER A 632 5.46 21.52 -19.24
N ARG A 633 5.36 20.22 -18.99
CA ARG A 633 6.51 19.32 -18.86
C ARG A 633 7.48 19.45 -20.03
N ASP A 634 6.96 19.37 -21.26
CA ASP A 634 7.77 19.41 -22.47
C ASP A 634 8.41 20.78 -22.69
N TYR A 635 7.69 21.87 -22.40
CA TYR A 635 8.28 23.21 -22.44
C TYR A 635 9.47 23.34 -21.49
N ILE A 636 9.33 22.91 -20.23
CA ILE A 636 10.41 22.97 -19.24
C ILE A 636 11.60 22.14 -19.70
N ASN A 637 11.36 20.88 -20.11
CA ASN A 637 12.41 19.98 -20.58
C ASN A 637 13.18 20.54 -21.79
N ASN A 638 12.47 21.18 -22.73
CA ASN A 638 13.08 21.64 -23.98
C ASN A 638 13.75 23.01 -23.85
N ASN A 639 13.31 23.86 -22.92
CA ASN A 639 13.76 25.26 -22.85
C ASN A 639 14.52 25.59 -21.57
N LEU A 640 14.20 24.97 -20.44
CA LEU A 640 14.68 25.42 -19.14
C LEU A 640 15.66 24.45 -18.47
N THR A 641 15.72 23.22 -18.93
CA THR A 641 16.58 22.18 -18.36
C THR A 641 17.38 21.46 -19.43
N THR A 642 18.11 20.42 -19.02
CA THR A 642 18.86 19.54 -19.91
C THR A 642 18.28 18.13 -19.81
N PRO A 643 18.56 17.23 -20.79
CA PRO A 643 18.14 15.84 -20.72
C PRO A 643 18.60 15.08 -19.45
N GLN A 644 19.65 15.57 -18.78
CA GLN A 644 20.15 14.99 -17.52
C GLN A 644 19.35 15.42 -16.29
N LYS A 645 18.56 16.49 -16.38
CA LYS A 645 17.65 16.98 -15.31
C LYS A 645 16.23 17.20 -15.88
N PRO A 646 15.54 16.12 -16.28
CA PRO A 646 14.18 16.24 -16.76
C PRO A 646 13.22 16.63 -15.61
N VAL A 647 12.05 17.14 -15.98
CA VAL A 647 10.89 17.26 -15.10
C VAL A 647 10.51 15.85 -14.61
N LYS A 648 10.42 15.68 -13.29
CA LYS A 648 10.04 14.40 -12.67
C LYS A 648 8.67 14.42 -12.01
N MET A 649 8.12 15.61 -11.75
CA MET A 649 6.92 15.77 -10.95
C MET A 649 6.00 16.85 -11.49
N ILE A 650 4.74 16.74 -11.13
CA ILE A 650 3.75 17.80 -11.18
C ILE A 650 3.31 18.17 -9.76
N PHE A 651 3.34 19.45 -9.46
CA PHE A 651 2.76 20.02 -8.25
C PHE A 651 1.39 20.56 -8.64
N TRP A 652 0.31 20.08 -8.02
CA TRP A 652 -1.04 20.48 -8.44
C TRP A 652 -1.33 21.92 -8.00
N PRO A 653 -1.78 22.79 -8.92
CA PRO A 653 -2.12 24.19 -8.63
C PRO A 653 -3.52 24.34 -8.04
N GLY A 654 -3.82 25.54 -7.55
CA GLY A 654 -5.17 25.92 -7.14
C GLY A 654 -5.69 25.10 -5.96
N ASP A 655 -6.90 24.55 -6.10
CA ASP A 655 -7.50 23.63 -5.12
C ASP A 655 -6.73 22.30 -4.96
N ALA A 656 -5.80 21.99 -5.88
CA ALA A 656 -5.02 20.78 -5.91
C ALA A 656 -5.87 19.49 -5.89
N LEU A 657 -7.05 19.50 -6.52
CA LEU A 657 -7.96 18.34 -6.57
C LEU A 657 -8.17 17.85 -8.02
N PRO A 658 -7.14 17.28 -8.69
CA PRO A 658 -7.31 16.70 -10.03
C PRO A 658 -8.40 15.62 -10.03
N ASP A 659 -9.11 15.50 -11.14
CA ASP A 659 -9.96 14.34 -11.40
C ASP A 659 -9.12 13.11 -11.80
N GLU A 660 -9.79 11.97 -11.95
CA GLU A 660 -9.17 10.68 -12.25
C GLU A 660 -8.40 10.72 -13.58
N ALA A 661 -8.99 11.32 -14.62
CA ALA A 661 -8.37 11.42 -15.94
C ALA A 661 -7.12 12.32 -15.92
N THR A 662 -7.17 13.46 -15.23
CA THR A 662 -6.04 14.38 -15.10
C THR A 662 -4.91 13.78 -14.28
N LEU A 663 -5.24 13.04 -13.22
CA LEU A 663 -4.25 12.31 -12.45
C LEU A 663 -3.57 11.22 -13.30
N GLN A 664 -4.34 10.49 -14.11
CA GLN A 664 -3.81 9.50 -15.04
C GLN A 664 -2.83 10.12 -16.05
N TYR A 665 -3.12 11.33 -16.56
CA TYR A 665 -2.17 12.04 -17.44
C TYR A 665 -0.81 12.30 -16.79
N ALA A 666 -0.76 12.56 -15.48
CA ALA A 666 0.52 12.71 -14.78
C ALA A 666 1.35 11.42 -14.84
N TYR A 667 0.73 10.27 -14.54
CA TYR A 667 1.40 8.97 -14.61
C TYR A 667 1.82 8.59 -16.03
N GLU A 668 0.96 8.81 -17.03
CA GLU A 668 1.29 8.61 -18.45
C GLU A 668 2.42 9.54 -18.92
N ALA A 669 2.53 10.73 -18.33
CA ALA A 669 3.62 11.67 -18.58
C ALA A 669 4.92 11.28 -17.86
N GLY A 670 4.95 10.19 -17.10
CA GLY A 670 6.10 9.77 -16.29
C GLY A 670 6.35 10.67 -15.09
N LEU A 671 5.34 11.41 -14.64
CA LEU A 671 5.43 12.35 -13.53
C LEU A 671 4.84 11.75 -12.26
N GLN A 672 5.58 11.86 -11.15
CA GLN A 672 4.94 11.72 -9.83
C GLN A 672 4.15 13.00 -9.52
N ASN A 673 3.21 12.93 -8.59
CA ASN A 673 2.32 14.06 -8.29
C ASN A 673 2.22 14.32 -6.78
N VAL A 674 2.13 15.59 -6.40
CA VAL A 674 1.96 16.04 -5.01
C VAL A 674 1.12 17.33 -4.96
N ASN A 675 0.66 17.68 -3.76
CA ASN A 675 -0.25 18.78 -3.35
C ASN A 675 -1.69 18.30 -3.10
N GLY A 676 -2.42 19.13 -2.35
CA GLY A 676 -3.66 18.76 -1.67
C GLY A 676 -3.41 18.40 -0.21
N GLY A 677 -4.49 18.12 0.52
CA GLY A 677 -4.46 17.95 1.98
C GLY A 677 -4.21 19.27 2.72
N THR A 678 -4.53 19.33 4.01
CA THR A 678 -4.45 20.56 4.80
C THR A 678 -3.94 20.23 6.20
N THR A 679 -2.76 19.61 6.27
CA THR A 679 -2.12 19.37 7.57
C THR A 679 -1.53 20.67 8.12
N ILE A 680 -2.17 21.20 9.16
CA ILE A 680 -1.76 22.39 9.92
C ILE A 680 -2.19 22.22 11.38
N ILE A 681 -1.23 22.27 12.30
CA ILE A 681 -1.48 22.17 13.73
C ILE A 681 -0.58 23.19 14.43
N THR A 682 -1.17 24.15 15.14
CA THR A 682 -0.41 25.22 15.80
C THR A 682 -0.71 25.23 17.30
N HIS A 683 0.06 25.96 18.10
CA HIS A 683 -0.28 26.12 19.51
C HIS A 683 -1.61 26.87 19.73
N ALA A 684 -2.04 27.68 18.76
CA ALA A 684 -3.35 28.32 18.80
C ALA A 684 -4.50 27.33 18.50
N ASN A 685 -4.24 26.32 17.67
CA ASN A 685 -5.19 25.25 17.37
C ASN A 685 -4.53 23.86 17.41
N PRO A 686 -4.24 23.32 18.62
CA PRO A 686 -3.47 22.09 18.78
C PRO A 686 -4.39 20.86 18.71
N SER A 687 -4.98 20.60 17.54
CA SER A 687 -5.88 19.45 17.34
C SER A 687 -5.43 18.56 16.18
N LEU A 688 -5.52 17.25 16.39
CA LEU A 688 -5.32 16.23 15.37
C LEU A 688 -6.43 16.20 14.32
N THR A 689 -7.53 16.94 14.49
CA THR A 689 -8.49 17.17 13.39
C THR A 689 -7.84 17.96 12.24
N GLY A 690 -6.75 18.69 12.51
CA GLY A 690 -5.91 19.35 11.51
C GLY A 690 -4.88 18.42 10.84
N LEU A 691 -4.96 17.10 11.02
CA LEU A 691 -4.06 16.11 10.40
C LEU A 691 -4.74 15.39 9.22
N SER A 692 -4.72 16.01 8.04
CA SER A 692 -5.17 15.35 6.79
C SER A 692 -4.33 14.10 6.47
N PRO A 693 -4.87 13.09 5.76
CA PRO A 693 -4.10 11.92 5.32
C PRO A 693 -2.95 12.30 4.38
N LEU A 694 -2.06 11.35 4.09
CA LEU A 694 -0.94 11.53 3.18
C LEU A 694 -1.32 11.31 1.72
N LEU A 695 -2.46 10.66 1.45
CA LEU A 695 -2.87 10.33 0.08
C LEU A 695 -4.39 10.21 -0.09
N ARG A 696 -4.83 10.26 -1.35
CA ARG A 696 -6.18 9.95 -1.81
C ARG A 696 -6.12 8.93 -2.96
N PRO A 697 -6.64 7.70 -2.77
CA PRO A 697 -6.76 6.74 -3.87
C PRO A 697 -7.90 7.14 -4.81
N THR A 698 -7.69 7.00 -6.12
CA THR A 698 -8.68 7.24 -7.18
C THR A 698 -8.55 6.18 -8.28
N ALA A 699 -9.53 6.06 -9.18
CA ALA A 699 -9.40 5.14 -10.31
C ALA A 699 -8.24 5.52 -11.27
N GLY A 700 -7.87 6.81 -11.33
CA GLY A 700 -6.73 7.32 -12.10
C GLY A 700 -5.36 7.12 -11.44
N GLY A 701 -5.32 6.55 -10.24
CA GLY A 701 -4.10 6.31 -9.45
C GLY A 701 -4.11 7.02 -8.09
N LEU A 702 -2.96 7.00 -7.40
CA LEU A 702 -2.80 7.68 -6.11
C LEU A 702 -2.52 9.17 -6.32
N GLN A 703 -3.31 10.03 -5.69
CA GLN A 703 -2.88 11.39 -5.44
C GLN A 703 -2.15 11.40 -4.09
N ILE A 704 -0.94 11.96 -4.05
CA ILE A 704 -0.20 12.12 -2.79
C ILE A 704 -0.36 13.57 -2.33
N TYR A 705 -0.76 13.78 -1.08
CA TYR A 705 -0.93 15.10 -0.51
C TYR A 705 0.39 15.67 -0.02
N ALA A 706 0.44 17.01 0.10
CA ALA A 706 1.54 17.65 0.81
C ALA A 706 1.45 17.24 2.30
N PRO A 707 2.51 16.66 2.90
CA PRO A 707 2.40 16.18 4.28
C PRO A 707 2.15 17.28 5.32
N ILE A 708 2.55 18.51 5.01
CA ILE A 708 2.28 19.75 5.75
C ILE A 708 1.96 20.83 4.72
N ILE A 709 0.91 21.61 4.96
CA ILE A 709 0.44 22.64 4.03
C ILE A 709 1.40 23.85 3.96
N ASN A 710 1.34 24.58 2.85
CA ASN A 710 2.19 25.74 2.57
C ASN A 710 1.87 26.99 3.40
N GLU A 711 2.63 28.05 3.18
CA GLU A 711 2.54 29.32 3.90
C GLU A 711 1.20 30.05 3.74
N ASN A 712 0.38 29.72 2.73
CA ASN A 712 -0.88 30.42 2.50
C ASN A 712 -1.84 30.28 3.67
N MET A 713 -1.91 29.09 4.26
CA MET A 713 -2.79 28.83 5.41
C MET A 713 -2.30 29.54 6.68
N TYR A 714 -0.99 29.81 6.78
CA TYR A 714 -0.39 30.51 7.93
C TYR A 714 -0.41 32.03 7.77
N THR A 715 -0.68 32.55 6.58
CA THR A 715 -0.57 33.98 6.25
C THR A 715 -1.85 34.59 5.70
N ASN A 716 -3.00 33.92 5.93
CA ASN A 716 -4.32 34.34 5.45
C ASN A 716 -4.34 34.55 3.92
N LEU A 717 -3.94 33.52 3.17
CA LEU A 717 -3.81 33.57 1.70
C LEU A 717 -2.89 34.71 1.25
N TRP A 718 -1.74 34.84 1.92
CA TRP A 718 -0.76 35.90 1.67
C TRP A 718 -1.29 37.34 1.86
N LYS A 719 -2.39 37.53 2.61
CA LYS A 719 -2.89 38.86 3.02
C LYS A 719 -2.22 39.39 4.29
N GLY A 720 -1.42 38.55 4.93
CA GLY A 720 -0.66 38.86 6.13
C GLY A 720 -1.32 38.37 7.42
N PRO A 721 -0.59 38.35 8.54
CA PRO A 721 0.79 38.84 8.68
C PRO A 721 1.81 37.96 7.93
N PHE A 722 2.73 38.59 7.18
CA PHE A 722 3.75 37.88 6.37
C PHE A 722 4.80 37.11 7.18
N TYR A 723 4.79 37.24 8.51
CA TYR A 723 5.60 36.43 9.42
C TYR A 723 4.87 35.19 9.94
N GLY A 724 3.58 35.01 9.62
CA GLY A 724 2.73 33.95 10.18
C GLY A 724 3.25 32.54 9.88
N PHE A 725 4.00 32.35 8.80
CA PHE A 725 4.58 31.05 8.45
C PHE A 725 5.58 30.50 9.49
N ARG A 726 6.03 31.32 10.44
CA ARG A 726 6.83 30.87 11.59
C ARG A 726 6.13 29.73 12.34
N ASP A 727 4.81 29.74 12.39
CA ASP A 727 4.01 28.78 13.14
C ASP A 727 4.01 27.37 12.49
N VAL A 728 4.66 27.19 11.32
CA VAL A 728 5.00 25.85 10.80
C VAL A 728 5.94 25.09 11.75
N ILE A 729 6.72 25.81 12.57
CA ILE A 729 7.56 25.22 13.62
C ILE A 729 6.68 24.51 14.65
N ASP A 730 5.56 25.12 15.08
CA ASP A 730 4.57 24.47 15.95
C ASP A 730 4.07 23.17 15.32
N THR A 731 3.77 23.18 14.01
CA THR A 731 3.34 21.98 13.29
C THR A 731 4.43 20.91 13.29
N PHE A 732 5.70 21.27 13.09
CA PHE A 732 6.80 20.31 13.18
C PHE A 732 6.95 19.68 14.56
N GLU A 733 6.71 20.43 15.64
CA GLU A 733 6.82 19.95 17.01
C GLU A 733 5.62 19.09 17.41
N LEU A 734 4.40 19.57 17.15
CA LEU A 734 3.15 18.88 17.51
C LEU A 734 2.90 17.61 16.68
N THR A 735 3.52 17.50 15.50
CA THR A 735 3.52 16.27 14.69
C THR A 735 4.73 15.37 14.94
N ASP A 736 5.63 15.72 15.87
CA ASP A 736 6.74 14.84 16.30
C ASP A 736 6.52 14.24 17.68
N ASN A 737 5.81 14.92 18.59
CA ASN A 737 5.66 14.48 19.97
C ASN A 737 4.22 14.66 20.47
N PRO A 738 3.62 13.66 21.16
CA PRO A 738 4.21 12.38 21.61
C PRO A 738 4.31 11.31 20.52
N ARG A 739 3.76 11.58 19.33
CA ARG A 739 3.74 10.65 18.19
C ARG A 739 4.36 11.35 17.00
N ARG A 740 5.28 10.68 16.31
CA ARG A 740 5.80 11.17 15.02
C ARG A 740 4.79 10.85 13.93
N LEU A 741 3.98 11.85 13.60
CA LEU A 741 2.93 11.81 12.59
C LEU A 741 3.43 12.32 11.23
N ARG A 742 4.37 13.27 11.21
CA ARG A 742 4.91 13.86 9.97
C ARG A 742 6.43 14.03 10.02
N GLY A 743 7.08 14.03 8.87
CA GLY A 743 8.46 14.51 8.72
C GLY A 743 8.56 16.04 8.80
N LEU A 744 9.74 16.59 8.52
CA LEU A 744 9.99 18.02 8.37
C LEU A 744 9.73 18.43 6.91
N HIS A 745 8.47 18.66 6.57
CA HIS A 745 8.07 18.99 5.20
C HIS A 745 7.85 20.50 5.07
N LEU A 746 8.80 21.17 4.43
CA LEU A 746 8.72 22.61 4.15
C LEU A 746 8.15 22.82 2.74
N TYR A 747 6.97 23.43 2.67
CA TYR A 747 6.23 23.72 1.45
C TYR A 747 5.96 25.23 1.38
N TYR A 748 6.37 25.90 0.30
CA TYR A 748 6.07 27.32 0.11
C TYR A 748 6.08 27.73 -1.37
N HIS A 749 5.83 29.00 -1.67
CA HIS A 749 5.82 29.56 -3.02
C HIS A 749 6.87 30.65 -3.21
N PHE A 750 7.15 31.06 -4.46
CA PHE A 750 8.21 32.04 -4.72
C PHE A 750 7.97 33.41 -4.05
N TYR A 751 6.72 33.84 -3.89
CA TYR A 751 6.43 35.11 -3.23
C TYR A 751 6.89 35.16 -1.76
N SER A 752 7.16 34.02 -1.10
CA SER A 752 7.80 33.97 0.21
C SER A 752 9.16 34.70 0.24
N GLY A 753 9.85 34.82 -0.90
CA GLY A 753 11.09 35.57 -1.05
C GLY A 753 10.92 37.07 -1.29
N THR A 754 9.71 37.63 -1.17
CA THR A 754 9.44 39.03 -1.55
C THR A 754 9.31 40.01 -0.38
N LYS A 755 8.87 39.56 0.80
CA LYS A 755 8.62 40.41 1.97
C LYS A 755 9.72 40.21 3.02
N GLN A 756 10.27 41.30 3.56
CA GLN A 756 11.32 41.24 4.61
C GLN A 756 10.93 40.37 5.81
N ALA A 757 9.68 40.47 6.26
CA ALA A 757 9.17 39.68 7.37
C ALA A 757 9.18 38.16 7.07
N SER A 758 8.76 37.77 5.87
CA SER A 758 8.80 36.38 5.41
C SER A 758 10.22 35.87 5.26
N ILE A 759 11.11 36.66 4.62
CA ILE A 759 12.53 36.31 4.45
C ILE A 759 13.20 36.01 5.79
N LYS A 760 12.93 36.82 6.82
CA LYS A 760 13.45 36.57 8.17
C LYS A 760 12.92 35.28 8.77
N VAL A 761 11.62 35.03 8.66
CA VAL A 761 10.99 33.81 9.20
C VAL A 761 11.48 32.55 8.50
N MET A 762 11.76 32.60 7.20
CA MET A 762 12.35 31.47 6.48
C MET A 762 13.72 31.07 7.04
N ASP A 763 14.55 32.03 7.46
CA ASP A 763 15.83 31.75 8.13
C ASP A 763 15.62 31.00 9.45
N ASP A 764 14.65 31.43 10.27
CA ASP A 764 14.29 30.76 11.53
C ASP A 764 13.82 29.31 11.27
N ILE A 765 12.99 29.09 10.24
CA ILE A 765 12.47 27.76 9.87
C ILE A 765 13.61 26.84 9.40
N TYR A 766 14.47 27.31 8.50
CA TYR A 766 15.60 26.51 8.02
C TYR A 766 16.60 26.21 9.14
N ALA A 767 16.89 27.18 10.01
CA ALA A 767 17.74 26.97 11.18
C ALA A 767 17.16 25.92 12.13
N PHE A 768 15.85 25.96 12.37
CA PHE A 768 15.14 24.94 13.14
C PHE A 768 15.31 23.55 12.52
N MET A 769 15.05 23.41 11.21
CA MET A 769 15.18 22.12 10.51
C MET A 769 16.61 21.57 10.57
N ILE A 770 17.64 22.41 10.40
CA ILE A 770 19.06 21.99 10.47
C ILE A 770 19.40 21.43 11.86
N LYS A 771 18.90 22.08 12.93
CA LYS A 771 19.13 21.65 14.31
C LYS A 771 18.61 20.24 14.59
N GLN A 772 17.57 19.80 13.89
CA GLN A 772 17.00 18.46 14.01
C GLN A 772 17.85 17.37 13.33
N GLN A 773 18.89 17.74 12.59
CA GLN A 773 19.79 16.83 11.84
C GLN A 773 19.05 15.77 10.99
N PRO A 774 18.08 16.16 10.15
CA PRO A 774 17.27 15.21 9.39
C PRO A 774 18.05 14.49 8.28
N ILE A 775 17.40 13.51 7.66
CA ILE A 775 17.75 13.02 6.33
C ILE A 775 17.00 13.86 5.29
N SER A 776 17.73 14.61 4.46
CA SER A 776 17.12 15.44 3.41
C SER A 776 16.93 14.62 2.14
N LEU A 777 15.69 14.60 1.64
CA LEU A 777 15.28 13.92 0.42
C LEU A 777 14.68 14.92 -0.57
N TRP A 778 14.84 14.67 -1.87
CA TRP A 778 13.96 15.30 -2.84
C TRP A 778 12.53 14.78 -2.67
N MET A 779 11.54 15.57 -3.09
CA MET A 779 10.15 15.13 -3.02
C MET A 779 9.95 13.86 -3.85
N SER A 780 10.60 13.69 -5.01
CA SER A 780 10.45 12.47 -5.82
C SER A 780 11.04 11.20 -5.19
N ASP A 781 11.93 11.35 -4.20
CA ASP A 781 12.40 10.24 -3.37
C ASP A 781 11.38 9.94 -2.26
N TYR A 782 10.72 10.96 -1.73
CA TYR A 782 9.73 10.81 -0.66
C TYR A 782 8.41 10.16 -1.13
N LEU A 783 7.86 10.56 -2.28
CA LEU A 783 6.55 10.10 -2.74
C LEU A 783 6.46 8.55 -2.90
N PRO A 784 7.47 7.84 -3.42
CA PRO A 784 7.47 6.37 -3.42
C PRO A 784 7.47 5.72 -2.03
N ARG A 785 7.90 6.42 -0.98
CA ARG A 785 7.80 5.96 0.43
C ARG A 785 6.37 6.04 0.93
N VAL A 786 5.65 7.10 0.58
CA VAL A 786 4.21 7.23 0.86
C VAL A 786 3.41 6.16 0.11
N ARG A 787 3.76 5.89 -1.16
CA ARG A 787 3.20 4.75 -1.89
C ARG A 787 3.48 3.41 -1.19
N GLY A 788 4.68 3.24 -0.65
CA GLY A 788 5.06 2.07 0.15
C GLY A 788 4.17 1.84 1.37
N LEU A 789 3.70 2.90 2.05
CA LEU A 789 2.74 2.78 3.15
C LEU A 789 1.43 2.13 2.70
N TYR A 790 0.92 2.53 1.52
CA TYR A 790 -0.33 2.04 0.92
C TYR A 790 -0.19 0.62 0.35
N GLU A 791 0.93 0.33 -0.32
CA GLU A 791 1.11 -0.90 -1.08
C GLU A 791 1.74 -2.06 -0.28
N SER A 792 2.29 -1.79 0.91
CA SER A 792 2.95 -2.83 1.69
C SER A 792 1.95 -3.81 2.31
N SER A 793 2.35 -5.07 2.38
CA SER A 793 1.59 -6.15 3.01
C SER A 793 2.44 -6.85 4.07
N LEU A 794 1.77 -7.38 5.09
CA LEU A 794 2.38 -8.12 6.20
C LEU A 794 1.83 -9.53 6.26
N ALA A 795 2.70 -10.49 6.55
CA ALA A 795 2.30 -11.84 6.92
C ALA A 795 3.09 -12.32 8.14
N ARG A 796 2.48 -13.22 8.91
CA ARG A 796 3.15 -13.99 9.95
C ARG A 796 3.56 -15.34 9.38
N THR A 797 4.81 -15.72 9.57
CA THR A 797 5.28 -17.07 9.27
C THR A 797 4.80 -18.05 10.33
N ALA A 798 4.87 -19.35 10.04
CA ALA A 798 4.55 -20.38 11.00
C ALA A 798 5.43 -20.35 12.27
N ASP A 799 6.65 -19.79 12.18
CA ASP A 799 7.58 -19.60 13.29
C ASP A 799 7.32 -18.29 14.06
N GLY A 800 6.34 -17.51 13.63
CA GLY A 800 5.95 -16.24 14.24
C GLY A 800 6.78 -15.05 13.78
N ASP A 801 7.60 -15.17 12.74
CA ASP A 801 8.35 -14.02 12.19
C ASP A 801 7.45 -13.18 11.27
N TRP A 802 7.83 -11.92 11.05
CA TRP A 802 7.10 -10.99 10.19
C TRP A 802 7.68 -10.96 8.80
N GLN A 803 6.93 -11.42 7.80
CA GLN A 803 7.25 -11.17 6.40
C GLN A 803 6.62 -9.86 5.95
N VAL A 804 7.43 -9.00 5.35
CA VAL A 804 7.04 -7.67 4.88
C VAL A 804 7.40 -7.57 3.41
N LEU A 805 6.42 -7.24 2.56
CA LEU A 805 6.62 -7.04 1.12
C LEU A 805 5.96 -5.74 0.67
N GLY A 806 6.25 -5.31 -0.56
CA GLY A 806 5.57 -4.19 -1.19
C GLY A 806 5.92 -2.82 -0.58
N MET A 807 7.07 -2.71 0.11
CA MET A 807 7.47 -1.45 0.74
C MET A 807 7.92 -0.38 -0.28
N ASN A 808 8.06 -0.73 -1.57
CA ASN A 808 8.47 0.21 -2.61
C ASN A 808 9.81 0.89 -2.24
N ALA A 809 9.87 2.21 -2.03
CA ALA A 809 11.06 2.90 -1.51
C ALA A 809 11.09 3.08 0.01
N LEU A 810 10.02 2.68 0.73
CA LEU A 810 9.94 2.77 2.18
C LEU A 810 10.92 1.80 2.85
N ARG A 811 11.67 2.28 3.84
CA ARG A 811 12.76 1.52 4.48
C ARG A 811 12.67 1.49 6.00
N THR A 812 11.49 1.71 6.58
CA THR A 812 11.34 1.73 8.04
C THR A 812 10.03 1.09 8.49
N LEU A 813 10.15 0.25 9.53
CA LEU A 813 9.04 -0.28 10.30
C LEU A 813 9.13 0.28 11.72
N ARG A 814 8.08 0.94 12.19
CA ARG A 814 7.89 1.30 13.59
C ARG A 814 7.25 0.11 14.30
N ILE A 815 7.86 -0.34 15.39
CA ILE A 815 7.31 -1.37 16.28
C ILE A 815 7.08 -0.79 17.68
N ASP A 816 6.11 -1.34 18.38
CA ASP A 816 5.94 -1.05 19.80
C ASP A 816 7.10 -1.69 20.58
N PRO A 817 7.73 -0.98 21.54
CA PRO A 817 8.81 -1.55 22.36
C PRO A 817 8.45 -2.87 23.07
N GLN A 818 7.18 -3.12 23.38
CA GLN A 818 6.69 -4.37 23.98
C GLN A 818 6.87 -5.58 23.06
N MET A 819 7.03 -5.37 21.74
CA MET A 819 7.30 -6.45 20.79
C MET A 819 8.73 -7.02 20.90
N GLY A 820 9.63 -6.35 21.62
CA GLY A 820 11.05 -6.72 21.72
C GLY A 820 11.91 -6.03 20.67
N TRP A 821 13.06 -6.63 20.37
CA TRP A 821 14.10 -6.11 19.48
C TRP A 821 14.26 -6.97 18.24
N PRO A 822 14.71 -6.43 17.09
CA PRO A 822 15.07 -7.24 15.94
C PRO A 822 16.16 -8.26 16.28
N ASP A 823 15.91 -9.52 15.94
CA ASP A 823 16.93 -10.58 15.91
C ASP A 823 17.65 -10.51 14.57
N LEU A 824 18.84 -9.92 14.55
CA LEU A 824 19.59 -9.69 13.31
C LEU A 824 20.12 -11.00 12.68
N THR A 825 20.01 -12.17 13.34
CA THR A 825 20.58 -13.46 12.87
C THR A 825 19.54 -14.12 12.00
N ARG A 826 18.31 -14.12 12.51
CA ARG A 826 17.15 -14.69 11.86
C ARG A 826 16.48 -13.73 10.89
N SER A 827 16.66 -12.42 11.08
CA SER A 827 16.09 -11.42 10.18
C SER A 827 16.87 -11.30 8.87
N THR A 828 16.17 -11.04 7.77
CA THR A 828 16.75 -10.71 6.47
C THR A 828 16.24 -9.36 6.00
N GLY A 829 17.11 -8.52 5.43
CA GLY A 829 16.72 -7.18 4.99
C GLY A 829 16.60 -6.15 6.12
N VAL A 830 17.10 -6.47 7.32
CA VAL A 830 17.12 -5.56 8.49
C VAL A 830 18.56 -5.06 8.72
N ALA A 831 18.73 -3.74 8.71
CA ALA A 831 20.03 -3.09 8.88
C ALA A 831 20.32 -2.65 10.32
N GLY A 832 19.27 -2.39 11.10
CA GLY A 832 19.42 -1.97 12.48
C GLY A 832 18.14 -1.42 13.05
N VAL A 833 18.27 -0.70 14.17
CA VAL A 833 17.14 -0.21 14.94
C VAL A 833 17.56 0.99 15.78
N ARG A 834 16.68 1.99 15.88
CA ARG A 834 16.82 3.14 16.76
C ARG A 834 15.60 3.24 17.68
N ASP A 835 15.84 3.41 18.98
CA ASP A 835 14.80 3.71 19.95
C ASP A 835 14.67 5.23 20.10
N LEU A 836 13.45 5.75 20.00
CA LEU A 836 13.10 7.15 20.19
C LEU A 836 11.89 7.25 21.16
N PRO A 837 11.64 8.40 21.79
CA PRO A 837 10.46 8.58 22.65
C PRO A 837 9.13 8.21 21.98
N GLN A 838 9.04 8.37 20.66
CA GLN A 838 7.85 8.08 19.86
C GLN A 838 7.67 6.58 19.51
N GLY A 839 8.69 5.76 19.70
CA GLY A 839 8.67 4.34 19.35
C GLY A 839 10.01 3.78 18.89
N ARG A 840 10.00 2.50 18.52
CA ARG A 840 11.18 1.77 18.04
C ARG A 840 11.16 1.66 16.52
N TYR A 841 12.17 2.21 15.85
CA TYR A 841 12.24 2.30 14.39
C TYR A 841 13.28 1.31 13.86
N VAL A 842 12.82 0.29 13.15
CA VAL A 842 13.62 -0.76 12.51
C VAL A 842 13.95 -0.33 11.09
N HIS A 843 15.25 -0.31 10.76
CA HIS A 843 15.74 0.13 9.45
C HIS A 843 15.85 -1.06 8.52
N LEU A 844 15.28 -0.94 7.32
CA LEU A 844 15.31 -1.98 6.30
C LEU A 844 16.35 -1.65 5.22
N SER A 845 17.01 -2.67 4.69
CA SER A 845 17.96 -2.55 3.57
C SER A 845 17.36 -2.92 2.22
N SER A 846 16.07 -3.28 2.17
CA SER A 846 15.36 -3.69 0.98
C SER A 846 13.87 -3.32 1.06
N ASP A 847 13.16 -3.48 -0.06
CA ASP A 847 11.71 -3.31 -0.16
C ASP A 847 10.90 -4.51 0.39
N ARG A 848 11.64 -5.54 0.81
CA ARG A 848 11.16 -6.75 1.46
C ARG A 848 12.01 -7.08 2.67
N ALA A 849 11.40 -7.65 3.70
CA ALA A 849 12.11 -8.08 4.89
C ALA A 849 11.45 -9.30 5.53
N LEU A 850 12.27 -10.11 6.20
CA LEU A 850 11.83 -11.04 7.24
C LEU A 850 12.33 -10.47 8.56
N LEU A 851 11.43 -10.10 9.44
CA LEU A 851 11.72 -9.53 10.75
C LEU A 851 11.40 -10.57 11.83
N ALA A 852 12.45 -11.17 12.37
CA ALA A 852 12.40 -11.95 13.59
C ALA A 852 12.64 -11.06 14.81
N LEU A 853 12.01 -11.37 15.93
CA LEU A 853 12.10 -10.59 17.16
C LEU A 853 12.67 -11.41 18.32
N ARG A 854 13.35 -10.75 19.23
CA ARG A 854 13.96 -11.30 20.46
C ARG A 854 13.74 -10.36 21.66
N PRO A 855 13.78 -10.85 22.91
CA PRO A 855 13.53 -10.02 24.10
C PRO A 855 14.57 -8.91 24.33
N ASP A 856 15.83 -9.19 24.02
CA ASP A 856 16.97 -8.30 24.29
C ASP A 856 17.61 -7.79 22.99
N ARG A 857 18.22 -6.61 23.05
CA ARG A 857 18.89 -6.00 21.90
C ARG A 857 20.05 -6.87 21.42
N ASP A 858 20.15 -7.05 20.10
CA ASP A 858 21.21 -7.83 19.50
C ASP A 858 22.58 -7.14 19.61
N PRO A 859 23.67 -7.84 19.99
CA PRO A 859 25.00 -7.25 20.16
C PRO A 859 25.75 -7.00 18.85
N ARG A 860 25.29 -7.57 17.73
CA ARG A 860 25.96 -7.43 16.43
C ARG A 860 25.89 -5.99 15.90
N PRO A 861 26.82 -5.60 15.02
CA PRO A 861 26.84 -4.26 14.44
C PRO A 861 25.52 -3.93 13.76
N ALA A 862 24.85 -2.89 14.24
CA ALA A 862 23.54 -2.47 13.77
C ALA A 862 23.55 -0.98 13.45
N LEU A 863 22.96 -0.60 12.32
CA LEU A 863 22.76 0.81 11.98
C LEU A 863 21.85 1.48 13.03
N GLU A 864 22.31 2.60 13.57
CA GLU A 864 21.52 3.44 14.49
C GLU A 864 20.95 4.64 13.75
N GLU A 865 21.80 5.37 13.02
CA GLU A 865 21.33 6.41 12.13
C GLU A 865 22.25 6.66 10.93
N ALA A 866 21.70 7.18 9.83
CA ALA A 866 22.45 7.70 8.68
C ALA A 866 21.78 8.93 8.05
N ASN A 867 22.58 9.86 7.53
CA ASN A 867 22.12 11.09 6.89
C ASN A 867 21.77 10.94 5.39
N VAL A 868 22.02 9.77 4.81
CA VAL A 868 21.72 9.46 3.40
C VAL A 868 21.00 8.10 3.30
N PRO A 869 20.23 7.87 2.22
CA PRO A 869 19.54 6.61 1.99
C PRO A 869 20.46 5.39 1.99
N LEU A 870 19.96 4.30 2.61
CA LEU A 870 20.63 3.00 2.63
C LEU A 870 20.24 2.22 1.37
N GLN A 871 21.24 1.71 0.66
CA GLN A 871 21.05 0.92 -0.58
C GLN A 871 21.28 -0.57 -0.34
N GLY A 872 22.03 -0.94 0.70
CA GLY A 872 22.28 -2.33 1.04
C GLY A 872 22.96 -2.48 2.40
N TRP A 873 22.65 -3.59 3.08
CA TRP A 873 23.26 -4.00 4.34
C TRP A 873 23.19 -5.51 4.45
N ARG A 874 24.35 -6.17 4.51
CA ARG A 874 24.48 -7.63 4.56
C ARG A 874 25.51 -8.03 5.58
N PHE A 875 25.11 -8.87 6.54
CA PHE A 875 26.03 -9.53 7.45
C PHE A 875 26.82 -10.61 6.69
N GLU A 876 28.14 -10.52 6.71
CA GLU A 876 29.04 -11.57 6.24
C GLU A 876 29.36 -12.57 7.36
N ASN A 877 29.39 -12.06 8.60
CA ASN A 877 29.43 -12.79 9.86
C ASN A 877 29.05 -11.82 11.01
N ASP A 878 29.15 -12.29 12.26
CA ASP A 878 28.72 -11.52 13.44
C ASP A 878 29.44 -10.18 13.62
N GLY A 879 30.69 -10.04 13.17
CA GLY A 879 31.49 -8.82 13.31
C GLY A 879 31.70 -8.05 12.00
N ARG A 880 31.17 -8.54 10.87
CA ARG A 880 31.45 -7.96 9.55
C ARG A 880 30.17 -7.74 8.74
N VAL A 881 30.00 -6.51 8.27
CA VAL A 881 28.88 -6.10 7.42
C VAL A 881 29.41 -5.48 6.13
N THR A 882 28.86 -5.89 5.00
CA THR A 882 28.98 -5.16 3.72
C THR A 882 27.79 -4.22 3.58
N PHE A 883 28.03 -2.95 3.28
CA PHE A 883 26.96 -1.96 3.14
C PHE A 883 27.15 -1.01 1.96
N ALA A 884 26.02 -0.48 1.50
CA ALA A 884 25.93 0.51 0.43
C ALA A 884 25.03 1.67 0.86
N MET A 885 25.47 2.89 0.60
CA MET A 885 24.72 4.13 0.85
C MET A 885 24.94 5.08 -0.30
N ALA A 886 23.92 5.83 -0.68
CA ALA A 886 24.01 6.80 -1.77
C ALA A 886 23.06 7.97 -1.50
N GLY A 887 23.56 9.19 -1.68
CA GLY A 887 22.77 10.41 -1.59
C GLY A 887 23.57 11.62 -2.07
N GLU A 888 23.14 12.81 -1.67
CA GLU A 888 23.74 14.07 -2.13
C GLU A 888 24.68 14.75 -1.13
N PHE A 889 24.87 14.14 0.04
CA PHE A 889 25.70 14.66 1.13
C PHE A 889 26.84 13.70 1.45
N GLU A 890 27.92 14.21 2.04
CA GLU A 890 28.96 13.36 2.64
C GLU A 890 28.31 12.37 3.61
N VAL A 891 28.65 11.09 3.48
CA VAL A 891 28.05 10.01 4.27
C VAL A 891 28.45 10.19 5.74
N GLN A 892 27.43 10.31 6.59
CA GLN A 892 27.52 10.32 8.05
C GLN A 892 26.55 9.29 8.61
N PHE A 893 27.06 8.39 9.42
CA PHE A 893 26.24 7.37 10.06
C PHE A 893 26.83 6.95 11.39
N SER A 894 26.02 6.30 12.21
CA SER A 894 26.46 5.65 13.43
C SER A 894 25.95 4.23 13.52
N VAL A 895 26.74 3.39 14.17
CA VAL A 895 26.37 1.99 14.45
C VAL A 895 26.52 1.71 15.93
N ARG A 896 25.68 0.82 16.44
CA ARG A 896 25.87 0.20 17.74
C ARG A 896 26.51 -1.17 17.56
N ALA A 897 27.53 -1.48 18.35
CA ALA A 897 28.20 -2.78 18.38
C ALA A 897 28.81 -3.02 19.75
N ALA A 898 29.06 -4.29 20.10
CA ALA A 898 29.66 -4.66 21.38
C ALA A 898 31.13 -4.21 21.53
N GLY A 899 31.91 -4.19 20.44
CA GLY A 899 33.31 -3.79 20.45
C GLY A 899 33.67 -2.74 19.39
N PRO A 900 34.96 -2.40 19.26
CA PRO A 900 35.44 -1.34 18.40
C PRO A 900 35.22 -1.64 16.93
N CYS A 901 34.72 -0.65 16.20
CA CYS A 901 34.45 -0.75 14.78
C CYS A 901 35.40 0.12 13.94
N HIS A 902 35.61 -0.26 12.69
CA HIS A 902 36.16 0.61 11.64
C HIS A 902 35.53 0.29 10.29
N VAL A 903 35.68 1.21 9.33
CA VAL A 903 35.19 1.03 7.95
C VAL A 903 36.36 0.89 7.01
N GLU A 904 36.28 -0.05 6.06
CA GLU A 904 37.22 -0.22 4.96
C GLU A 904 36.52 0.01 3.62
N ILE A 905 37.13 0.86 2.77
CA ILE A 905 36.66 1.18 1.42
C ILE A 905 37.87 1.18 0.51
N ASN A 906 37.90 0.30 -0.50
CA ASN A 906 39.01 0.20 -1.46
C ASN A 906 40.41 0.12 -0.79
N GLY A 907 40.50 -0.62 0.34
CA GLY A 907 41.74 -0.77 1.11
C GLY A 907 42.10 0.41 2.02
N GLN A 908 41.32 1.50 2.01
CA GLN A 908 41.48 2.63 2.93
C GLN A 908 40.62 2.42 4.19
N ARG A 909 41.23 2.61 5.36
CA ARG A 909 40.58 2.50 6.66
C ARG A 909 40.09 3.86 7.17
N TYR A 910 38.86 3.90 7.67
CA TYR A 910 38.22 5.04 8.31
C TYR A 910 37.87 4.69 9.76
N SER A 911 38.41 5.48 10.69
CA SER A 911 38.18 5.29 12.13
C SER A 911 36.97 6.09 12.60
N PRO A 912 36.14 5.53 13.51
CA PRO A 912 35.01 6.25 14.09
C PRO A 912 35.41 7.17 15.25
N ARG A 913 34.50 8.07 15.60
CA ARG A 913 34.43 8.67 16.94
C ARG A 913 33.53 7.81 17.83
N ALA A 914 34.01 7.39 18.99
CA ALA A 914 33.24 6.57 19.94
C ALA A 914 32.53 7.46 20.97
N GLU A 915 31.24 7.22 21.19
CA GLU A 915 30.46 7.93 22.22
C GLU A 915 29.25 7.10 22.64
N ASN A 916 29.07 6.84 23.95
CA ASN A 916 27.90 6.15 24.52
C ASN A 916 27.54 4.79 23.87
N GLY A 917 28.56 3.98 23.54
CA GLY A 917 28.39 2.69 22.87
C GLY A 917 27.98 2.79 21.39
N LEU A 918 28.15 3.96 20.78
CA LEU A 918 27.98 4.21 19.36
C LEU A 918 29.33 4.54 18.72
N TRP A 919 29.47 4.13 17.46
CA TRP A 919 30.62 4.42 16.61
C TRP A 919 30.16 5.31 15.46
N PHE A 920 30.57 6.58 15.49
CA PHE A 920 30.18 7.59 14.51
C PHE A 920 31.21 7.69 13.39
N PHE A 921 30.76 7.57 12.15
CA PHE A 921 31.58 7.66 10.96
C PHE A 921 31.22 8.91 10.14
N LYS A 922 32.25 9.57 9.61
CA LYS A 922 32.13 10.60 8.58
C LYS A 922 33.04 10.21 7.42
N LEU A 923 32.45 9.96 6.26
CA LEU A 923 33.17 9.60 5.05
C LEU A 923 33.14 10.78 4.06
N PRO A 924 34.24 11.08 3.36
CA PRO A 924 34.34 12.24 2.46
C PRO A 924 33.61 12.03 1.11
N MET A 925 32.86 10.94 0.98
CA MET A 925 32.17 10.53 -0.25
C MET A 925 30.65 10.56 -0.04
N LYS A 926 29.93 10.83 -1.12
CA LYS A 926 28.46 10.84 -1.15
C LYS A 926 27.82 9.47 -1.38
N GLN A 927 28.62 8.53 -1.90
CA GLN A 927 28.20 7.18 -2.24
C GLN A 927 29.28 6.17 -1.89
N VAL A 928 28.85 5.01 -1.40
CA VAL A 928 29.63 3.79 -1.18
C VAL A 928 28.81 2.60 -1.65
N SER A 929 29.41 1.63 -2.35
CA SER A 929 28.72 0.45 -2.89
C SER A 929 29.05 -0.86 -2.17
N ASP A 930 30.28 -1.00 -1.69
CA ASP A 930 30.81 -2.25 -1.12
C ASP A 930 31.71 -1.94 0.09
N ALA A 931 31.29 -0.99 0.92
CA ALA A 931 32.03 -0.63 2.13
C ALA A 931 31.92 -1.76 3.17
N GLN A 932 33.02 -2.05 3.84
CA GLN A 932 33.07 -3.06 4.89
C GLN A 932 33.11 -2.41 6.27
N LEU A 933 32.11 -2.67 7.09
CA LEU A 933 32.12 -2.37 8.51
C LEU A 933 32.66 -3.60 9.25
N LEU A 934 33.72 -3.41 10.03
CA LEU A 934 34.41 -4.45 10.78
C LEU A 934 34.41 -4.07 12.26
N CYS A 935 33.82 -4.91 13.11
CA CYS A 935 33.74 -4.74 14.56
C CYS A 935 34.31 -5.97 15.26
N GLN A 936 35.10 -5.74 16.31
CA GLN A 936 35.76 -6.80 17.10
C GLN A 936 34.91 -7.28 18.28
#